data_AF-A0A1Y1X6F2-F1
#
_entry.id   AF-A0A1Y1X6F2-F1
#
_cell.length_a   1.000
_cell.length_b   1.000
_cell.length_c   1.000
_cell.angle_alpha   90.00
_cell.angle_beta   90.00
_cell.angle_gamma   90.00
#
_symmetry.space_group_name_H-M   'P 1'
#
loop_
_entity.id
_entity.type
_entity.pdbx_description
1 polymer ?
#
loop_
_entity_poly.entity_id
_entity_poly.type
_entity_poly.pdbx_seq_one_letter_code
_entity_poly.pdbx_strand_id
1 'polypeptide(L)'
;MIKRENVYYKPSDCSYISKFILYNRSVEAIYLLDSIFKEGINQFDNLPEIYIQYWFFLHGIRVFVSLNKLCYKDDNIEELINNINYTTNKILYKCSSISKSFFTKYMVYNAILSYESDKSILFESESGDKKVKSNISDFELVELKDRSIQYHLAGLNYIKVLMSTLKTIETPADIESAMIINDELTEILHEAERHFQIFVTKYNYSKESLELYVLFLKYSMNRNDLVDYYIQMLDENENCETNDNKPENKKKKDQTNEKSDKLSSSMTSDNENRRFKILRNNALHRCQQPLYKLLKIMQIITILAIIIRIAGNVIYLSSFSNIVSYINIYTVAAQSPVIISHIKYAVRLFSMVTAAGIDPTDTVFTSIIDRNLNYLEYEYIPKIYKVHTIEPQGFFTVNPVDTGVIDRVLNMNYFKTLMKIDRKGRIILGRLNNTDIRIPDYLENKDIRYFIENSKGQFGSLLLDSIDMTYNKISNVVSRHMDSFFIIAAIVLVFMLYVIFRIIIPYTNKSYNFVKSVILMYRTLPSNYFDEQFSEYSNQIEEICYNYDVEDKGLGKKKKKTKKASTKGIKTSFILYCFFVTLLLLFPFTTVFLYNSECNNLMNLLVHSTKRGYYISSINIYSTETILNDETYYKSGEALRMMIDRGEQLQTLENNIKSGKYGGKSPLEYSIFDSLNDNPGCIRIEQLKFQCDEREFTEYYTKQLAESPINYLMIEYINKFNEFVNLDMEKHSFNIKDPNDILQMLTIATTDPYINTFLSLSEDIQGHIDIMNEIGTNYLIKEANFYSYISLISHSICSLLIVITFFIFISRNIKKQLRVMDVLTNNIFSLPSSVYNLSPTVKNFIFNGKFVD
;
A
#
# COMPACT_ATOMS: atom_id res chain seq x y z
N MET A 1 40.20 -36.73 -24.41
CA MET A 1 39.54 -36.32 -23.15
C MET A 1 38.52 -37.38 -22.79
N ILE A 2 38.79 -38.21 -21.78
CA ILE A 2 37.79 -39.15 -21.24
C ILE A 2 36.83 -38.31 -20.41
N LYS A 3 35.55 -38.29 -20.77
CA LYS A 3 34.51 -37.59 -20.02
C LYS A 3 34.34 -38.35 -18.69
N ARG A 4 34.76 -37.77 -17.57
CA ARG A 4 34.49 -38.36 -16.24
C ARG A 4 32.97 -38.42 -16.08
N GLU A 5 32.45 -39.61 -15.77
CA GLU A 5 31.04 -39.76 -15.43
C GLU A 5 30.77 -39.06 -14.11
N ASN A 6 29.64 -38.34 -14.03
CA ASN A 6 29.22 -37.69 -12.79
C ASN A 6 28.68 -38.75 -11.84
N VAL A 7 29.30 -38.86 -10.67
CA VAL A 7 28.89 -39.77 -9.58
C VAL A 7 27.64 -39.24 -8.86
N TYR A 8 27.47 -37.92 -8.77
CA TYR A 8 26.35 -37.27 -8.08
C TYR A 8 25.51 -36.42 -9.04
N TYR A 9 24.19 -36.41 -8.83
CA TYR A 9 23.28 -35.58 -9.62
C TYR A 9 23.18 -34.16 -9.06
N LYS A 10 23.28 -34.01 -7.74
CA LYS A 10 23.23 -32.73 -7.01
C LYS A 10 24.21 -32.71 -5.83
N PRO A 11 24.67 -31.53 -5.38
CA PRO A 11 25.55 -31.40 -4.21
C PRO A 11 25.01 -32.08 -2.94
N SER A 12 23.69 -32.02 -2.74
CA SER A 12 23.02 -32.63 -1.60
C SER A 12 23.17 -34.16 -1.54
N ASP A 13 23.42 -34.83 -2.67
CA ASP A 13 23.52 -36.29 -2.75
C ASP A 13 24.70 -36.79 -1.92
N CYS A 14 25.80 -36.03 -1.87
CA CYS A 14 26.95 -36.31 -1.01
C CYS A 14 26.50 -36.36 0.46
N SER A 15 25.75 -35.35 0.92
CA SER A 15 25.21 -35.31 2.28
C SER A 15 24.23 -36.45 2.56
N TYR A 16 23.35 -36.80 1.61
CA TYR A 16 22.40 -37.90 1.78
C TYR A 16 23.11 -39.25 1.96
N ILE A 17 24.10 -39.52 1.12
CA ILE A 17 24.87 -40.77 1.18
C ILE A 17 25.69 -40.81 2.47
N SER A 18 26.32 -39.71 2.87
CA SER A 18 27.11 -39.62 4.11
C SER A 18 26.32 -39.78 5.41
N LYS A 19 24.98 -39.88 5.39
CA LYS A 19 24.16 -40.12 6.59
C LYS A 19 24.44 -41.46 7.27
N PHE A 20 25.07 -42.43 6.61
CA PHE A 20 25.48 -43.67 7.27
C PHE A 20 26.38 -43.41 8.50
N ILE A 21 27.10 -42.28 8.53
CA ILE A 21 27.94 -41.86 9.66
C ILE A 21 27.13 -41.62 10.95
N LEU A 22 25.82 -41.44 10.86
CA LEU A 22 24.96 -41.33 12.03
C LEU A 22 24.86 -42.67 12.78
N TYR A 23 24.96 -43.78 12.05
CA TYR A 23 24.76 -45.15 12.55
C TYR A 23 26.05 -45.95 12.66
N ASN A 24 27.07 -45.63 11.84
CA ASN A 24 28.38 -46.26 11.89
C ASN A 24 29.48 -45.18 11.92
N ARG A 25 30.17 -45.08 13.06
CA ARG A 25 31.21 -44.06 13.32
C ARG A 25 32.61 -44.67 13.45
N SER A 26 32.86 -45.78 12.76
CA SER A 26 34.20 -46.35 12.68
C SER A 26 35.16 -45.40 11.95
N VAL A 27 36.47 -45.59 12.12
CA VAL A 27 37.50 -44.79 11.46
C VAL A 27 37.37 -44.88 9.93
N GLU A 28 37.07 -46.07 9.42
CA GLU A 28 36.87 -46.34 8.00
C GLU A 28 35.63 -45.63 7.45
N ALA A 29 34.56 -45.58 8.25
CA ALA A 29 33.34 -44.85 7.92
C ALA A 29 33.62 -43.33 7.76
N ILE A 30 34.51 -42.78 8.58
CA ILE A 30 34.93 -41.37 8.49
C ILE A 30 35.79 -41.13 7.24
N TYR A 31 36.73 -42.02 6.92
CA TYR A 31 37.53 -41.93 5.68
C TYR A 31 36.67 -42.04 4.41
N LEU A 32 35.64 -42.89 4.44
CA LEU A 32 34.68 -43.00 3.34
C LEU A 32 33.89 -41.70 3.16
N LEU A 33 33.50 -41.05 4.26
CA LEU A 33 32.83 -39.75 4.23
C LEU A 33 33.71 -38.67 3.60
N ASP A 34 34.98 -38.56 4.01
CA ASP A 34 35.94 -37.62 3.40
C ASP A 34 36.08 -37.88 1.90
N SER A 35 36.14 -39.14 1.48
CA SER A 35 36.23 -39.52 0.07
C SER A 35 34.98 -39.13 -0.73
N ILE A 36 33.78 -39.35 -0.19
CA ILE A 36 32.50 -38.95 -0.80
C ILE A 36 32.45 -37.44 -1.03
N PHE A 37 32.80 -36.66 -0.02
CA PHE A 37 32.76 -35.20 -0.14
C PHE A 37 33.90 -34.63 -0.99
N LYS A 38 35.08 -35.26 -1.02
CA LYS A 38 36.15 -34.91 -1.97
C LYS A 38 35.68 -35.10 -3.42
N GLU A 39 35.00 -36.19 -3.72
CA GLU A 39 34.43 -36.41 -5.05
C GLU A 39 33.29 -35.43 -5.35
N GLY A 40 32.46 -35.12 -4.36
CA GLY A 40 31.44 -34.07 -4.47
C GLY A 40 32.04 -32.69 -4.77
N ILE A 41 33.13 -32.32 -4.10
CA ILE A 41 33.86 -31.07 -4.37
C ILE A 41 34.50 -31.10 -5.75
N ASN A 42 35.04 -32.23 -6.21
CA ASN A 42 35.58 -32.34 -7.57
C ASN A 42 34.51 -32.10 -8.64
N GLN A 43 33.26 -32.52 -8.40
CA GLN A 43 32.14 -32.34 -9.33
C GLN A 43 31.46 -30.98 -9.21
N PHE A 44 31.44 -30.38 -8.02
CA PHE A 44 30.71 -29.14 -7.69
C PHE A 44 31.61 -28.05 -7.08
N ASP A 45 32.83 -27.91 -7.60
CA ASP A 45 33.91 -27.08 -7.06
C ASP A 45 33.56 -25.59 -6.87
N ASN A 46 32.61 -25.07 -7.64
CA ASN A 46 32.17 -23.68 -7.62
C ASN A 46 30.89 -23.43 -6.81
N LEU A 47 30.28 -24.47 -6.22
CA LEU A 47 29.06 -24.33 -5.43
C LEU A 47 29.41 -24.27 -3.94
N PRO A 48 29.17 -23.16 -3.22
CA PRO A 48 29.52 -23.05 -1.79
C PRO A 48 28.77 -24.05 -0.90
N GLU A 49 27.62 -24.55 -1.37
CA GLU A 49 26.77 -25.50 -0.65
C GLU A 49 27.49 -26.82 -0.31
N ILE A 50 28.26 -27.41 -1.25
CA ILE A 50 28.96 -28.67 -1.00
C ILE A 50 30.03 -28.51 0.09
N TYR A 51 30.71 -27.36 0.11
CA TYR A 51 31.72 -27.04 1.12
C TYR A 51 31.10 -26.84 2.51
N ILE A 52 29.95 -26.15 2.60
CA ILE A 52 29.25 -25.96 3.87
C ILE A 52 28.76 -27.30 4.42
N GLN A 53 28.15 -28.14 3.58
CA GLN A 53 27.71 -29.46 3.99
C GLN A 53 28.89 -30.30 4.47
N TYR A 54 30.00 -30.31 3.71
CA TYR A 54 31.18 -31.07 4.09
C TYR A 54 31.75 -30.60 5.44
N TRP A 55 31.83 -29.28 5.62
CA TRP A 55 32.28 -28.67 6.87
C TRP A 55 31.44 -29.12 8.08
N PHE A 56 30.10 -29.13 7.97
CA PHE A 56 29.23 -29.55 9.06
C PHE A 56 29.43 -31.02 9.45
N PHE A 57 29.64 -31.92 8.48
CA PHE A 57 29.92 -33.32 8.79
C PHE A 57 31.28 -33.49 9.49
N LEU A 58 32.33 -32.82 8.98
CA LEU A 58 33.64 -32.88 9.61
C LEU A 58 33.62 -32.29 11.03
N HIS A 59 33.01 -31.12 11.21
CA HIS A 59 32.89 -30.49 12.53
C HIS A 59 32.10 -31.36 13.51
N GLY A 60 30.97 -31.94 13.07
CA GLY A 60 30.20 -32.88 13.89
C GLY A 60 30.99 -34.12 14.30
N ILE A 61 31.81 -34.68 13.40
CA ILE A 61 32.70 -35.81 13.72
C ILE A 61 33.74 -35.40 14.75
N ARG A 62 34.36 -34.21 14.61
CA ARG A 62 35.34 -33.72 15.59
C ARG A 62 34.74 -33.62 16.99
N VAL A 63 33.57 -32.99 17.11
CA VAL A 63 32.85 -32.84 18.38
C VAL A 63 32.48 -34.20 18.95
N PHE A 64 32.03 -35.14 18.10
CA PHE A 64 31.68 -36.48 18.55
C PHE A 64 32.89 -37.25 19.09
N VAL A 65 34.01 -37.24 18.36
CA VAL A 65 35.24 -37.93 18.77
C VAL A 65 35.82 -37.30 20.04
N SER A 66 35.79 -35.96 20.16
CA SER A 66 36.28 -35.28 21.37
C SER A 66 35.45 -35.62 22.60
N LEU A 67 34.12 -35.79 22.46
CA LEU A 67 33.24 -36.20 23.56
C LEU A 67 33.36 -37.70 23.92
N ASN A 68 33.81 -38.55 23.00
CA ASN A 68 33.80 -40.01 23.16
C ASN A 68 35.21 -40.64 23.12
N LYS A 69 36.24 -39.90 23.54
CA LYS A 69 37.65 -40.33 23.46
C LYS A 69 37.93 -41.74 23.98
N LEU A 70 37.21 -42.19 25.00
CA LEU A 70 37.39 -43.55 25.57
C LEU A 70 37.14 -44.67 24.57
N CYS A 71 36.30 -44.43 23.57
CA CYS A 71 35.96 -45.38 22.50
C CYS A 71 36.95 -45.35 21.33
N TYR A 72 37.90 -44.42 21.34
CA TYR A 72 38.73 -44.02 20.20
C TYR A 72 40.20 -43.95 20.63
N LYS A 73 40.78 -45.10 21.02
CA LYS A 73 42.15 -45.23 21.59
C LYS A 73 43.24 -45.67 20.60
N ASP A 74 42.89 -45.86 19.33
CA ASP A 74 43.82 -46.27 18.27
C ASP A 74 44.68 -45.09 17.81
N ASP A 75 45.99 -45.31 17.60
CA ASP A 75 46.95 -44.29 17.16
C ASP A 75 46.54 -43.66 15.80
N ASN A 76 45.81 -44.42 14.98
CA ASN A 76 45.26 -43.96 13.69
C ASN A 76 44.25 -42.81 13.83
N ILE A 77 43.69 -42.58 15.02
CA ILE A 77 42.65 -41.57 15.25
C ILE A 77 43.24 -40.18 15.41
N GLU A 78 44.44 -40.07 15.97
CA GLU A 78 45.12 -38.77 16.10
C GLU A 78 45.49 -38.21 14.73
N GLU A 79 45.98 -39.07 13.83
CA GLU A 79 46.22 -38.73 12.42
C GLU A 79 44.92 -38.31 11.71
N LEU A 80 43.83 -39.05 11.94
CA LEU A 80 42.51 -38.72 11.38
C LEU A 80 42.03 -37.34 11.85
N ILE A 81 42.11 -37.04 13.15
CA ILE A 81 41.70 -35.74 13.72
C ILE A 81 42.53 -34.61 13.11
N ASN A 82 43.84 -34.80 12.98
CA ASN A 82 44.73 -33.81 12.36
C ASN A 82 44.36 -33.54 10.89
N ASN A 83 44.06 -34.60 10.12
CA ASN A 83 43.60 -34.49 8.74
C ASN A 83 42.24 -33.78 8.65
N ILE A 84 41.31 -34.08 9.55
CA ILE A 84 40.01 -33.41 9.61
C ILE A 84 40.18 -31.94 9.97
N ASN A 85 41.03 -31.60 10.94
CA ASN A 85 41.31 -30.22 11.35
C ASN A 85 41.84 -29.38 10.17
N TYR A 86 42.84 -29.91 9.47
CA TYR A 86 43.40 -29.28 8.28
C TYR A 86 42.35 -29.07 7.19
N THR A 87 41.55 -30.11 6.91
CA THR A 87 40.55 -30.11 5.84
C THR A 87 39.40 -29.16 6.15
N THR A 88 38.91 -29.16 7.38
CA THR A 88 37.82 -28.28 7.88
C THR A 88 38.17 -26.81 7.69
N ASN A 89 39.39 -26.40 8.07
CA ASN A 89 39.86 -25.02 7.92
C ASN A 89 39.98 -24.61 6.44
N LYS A 90 40.53 -25.52 5.61
CA LYS A 90 40.68 -25.28 4.17
C LYS A 90 39.33 -25.13 3.45
N ILE A 91 38.34 -25.95 3.82
CA ILE A 91 36.98 -25.91 3.26
C ILE A 91 36.28 -24.62 3.62
N LEU A 92 36.34 -24.19 4.88
CA LEU A 92 35.67 -22.97 5.32
C LEU A 92 36.25 -21.73 4.65
N TYR A 93 37.58 -21.66 4.51
CA TYR A 93 38.26 -20.61 3.77
C TYR A 93 37.88 -20.61 2.27
N LYS A 94 37.83 -21.78 1.64
CA LYS A 94 37.42 -21.90 0.23
C LYS A 94 35.96 -21.49 0.05
N CYS A 95 35.07 -21.91 0.94
CA CYS A 95 33.65 -21.55 0.90
C CYS A 95 33.42 -20.05 1.07
N SER A 96 34.10 -19.40 2.02
CA SER A 96 33.97 -17.96 2.24
C SER A 96 34.41 -17.16 1.00
N SER A 97 35.45 -17.62 0.30
CA SER A 97 35.94 -16.98 -0.93
C SER A 97 34.99 -17.09 -2.13
N ILE A 98 34.15 -18.13 -2.18
CA ILE A 98 33.23 -18.40 -3.30
C ILE A 98 31.81 -17.88 -3.02
N SER A 99 31.47 -17.61 -1.75
CA SER A 99 30.12 -17.24 -1.31
C SER A 99 29.69 -15.84 -1.78
N LYS A 100 28.78 -15.79 -2.77
CA LYS A 100 28.22 -14.54 -3.33
C LYS A 100 26.89 -14.12 -2.71
N SER A 101 26.01 -15.05 -2.36
CA SER A 101 24.65 -14.75 -1.88
C SER A 101 24.63 -14.43 -0.38
N PHE A 102 23.70 -13.57 0.04
CA PHE A 102 23.51 -13.23 1.45
C PHE A 102 23.28 -14.47 2.33
N PHE A 103 22.46 -15.42 1.85
CA PHE A 103 22.18 -16.67 2.55
C PHE A 103 23.44 -17.52 2.75
N THR A 104 24.28 -17.69 1.72
CA THR A 104 25.55 -18.45 1.86
C THR A 104 26.53 -17.76 2.80
N LYS A 105 26.62 -16.43 2.78
CA LYS A 105 27.43 -15.67 3.74
C LYS A 105 26.94 -15.84 5.18
N TYR A 106 25.62 -15.85 5.39
CA TYR A 106 25.04 -16.16 6.69
C TYR A 106 25.38 -17.58 7.16
N MET A 107 25.33 -18.58 6.27
CA MET A 107 25.69 -19.96 6.60
C MET A 107 27.18 -20.12 6.95
N VAL A 108 28.08 -19.44 6.23
CA VAL A 108 29.51 -19.37 6.57
C VAL A 108 29.71 -18.71 7.94
N TYR A 109 29.02 -17.60 8.20
CA TYR A 109 29.06 -16.93 9.51
C TYR A 109 28.56 -17.86 10.62
N ASN A 110 27.48 -18.61 10.39
CA ASN A 110 26.95 -19.57 11.34
C ASN A 110 27.94 -20.72 11.60
N ALA A 111 28.62 -21.24 10.55
CA ALA A 111 29.67 -22.23 10.72
C ALA A 111 30.86 -21.72 11.55
N ILE A 112 31.29 -20.46 11.33
CA ILE A 112 32.33 -19.81 12.15
C ILE A 112 31.86 -19.69 13.61
N LEU A 113 30.61 -19.27 13.84
CA LEU A 113 30.07 -19.18 15.19
C LEU A 113 30.01 -20.54 15.89
N SER A 114 29.55 -21.60 15.19
CA SER A 114 29.51 -22.96 15.73
C SER A 114 30.91 -23.49 16.03
N TYR A 115 31.90 -23.15 15.20
CA TYR A 115 33.29 -23.49 15.49
C TYR A 115 33.79 -22.81 16.77
N GLU A 116 33.53 -21.51 16.92
CA GLU A 116 33.95 -20.75 18.10
C GLU A 116 33.21 -21.19 19.37
N SER A 117 31.93 -21.55 19.29
CA SER A 117 31.17 -22.09 20.45
C SER A 117 31.71 -23.43 20.92
N ASP A 118 32.08 -24.30 19.98
CA ASP A 118 32.49 -25.68 20.28
C ASP A 118 34.01 -25.79 20.49
N LYS A 119 34.73 -24.68 20.34
CA LYS A 119 36.19 -24.60 20.45
C LYS A 119 36.69 -25.15 21.78
N SER A 120 36.03 -24.82 22.90
CA SER A 120 36.41 -25.34 24.22
C SER A 120 36.37 -26.87 24.26
N ILE A 121 35.30 -27.49 23.76
CA ILE A 121 35.10 -28.94 23.72
C ILE A 121 36.17 -29.62 22.83
N LEU A 122 36.46 -29.02 21.68
CA LEU A 122 37.44 -29.55 20.73
C LEU A 122 38.88 -29.50 21.26
N PHE A 123 39.17 -28.52 22.10
CA PHE A 123 40.53 -28.18 22.52
C PHE A 123 40.82 -28.47 23.99
N GLU A 124 39.88 -28.91 24.81
CA GLU A 124 40.14 -29.29 26.21
C GLU A 124 41.14 -30.44 26.38
N SER A 125 41.54 -31.11 25.28
CA SER A 125 42.03 -32.47 25.34
C SER A 125 43.37 -32.75 24.60
N GLU A 126 44.06 -31.72 24.14
CA GLU A 126 45.40 -31.79 23.52
C GLU A 126 46.51 -31.14 24.37
N SER A 127 46.19 -30.67 25.58
CA SER A 127 47.18 -30.00 26.43
C SER A 127 47.14 -30.56 27.83
N GLY A 128 48.02 -31.54 28.07
CA GLY A 128 48.60 -31.77 29.39
C GLY A 128 49.38 -30.57 29.92
N ASP A 129 49.63 -29.54 29.10
CA ASP A 129 50.17 -28.25 29.51
C ASP A 129 49.09 -27.15 29.54
N LYS A 130 48.58 -26.89 30.74
CA LYS A 130 47.59 -25.87 31.12
C LYS A 130 47.93 -24.40 30.79
N LYS A 131 48.91 -24.09 29.93
CA LYS A 131 49.47 -22.73 29.81
C LYS A 131 49.25 -21.97 28.50
N VAL A 132 48.65 -22.57 27.46
CA VAL A 132 48.58 -21.89 26.13
C VAL A 132 47.14 -21.57 25.68
N LYS A 133 46.10 -22.23 26.22
CA LYS A 133 44.69 -21.94 25.88
C LYS A 133 44.03 -20.83 26.69
N SER A 134 44.66 -20.39 27.78
CA SER A 134 44.27 -19.20 28.53
C SER A 134 44.31 -17.96 27.63
N ASN A 135 45.32 -17.78 26.79
CA ASN A 135 45.63 -16.44 26.27
C ASN A 135 44.67 -15.86 25.20
N ILE A 136 43.83 -16.66 24.52
CA ILE A 136 42.89 -16.12 23.49
C ILE A 136 41.49 -15.91 24.06
N SER A 137 40.97 -16.85 24.87
CA SER A 137 39.73 -16.62 25.63
C SER A 137 39.95 -15.55 26.68
N ASP A 138 41.10 -15.54 27.36
CA ASP A 138 41.42 -14.53 28.35
C ASP A 138 41.60 -13.16 27.71
N PHE A 139 42.05 -13.05 26.45
CA PHE A 139 42.17 -11.73 25.82
C PHE A 139 40.81 -11.08 25.54
N GLU A 140 39.85 -11.82 24.94
CA GLU A 140 38.49 -11.28 24.73
C GLU A 140 37.77 -11.00 26.06
N LEU A 141 38.01 -11.84 27.06
CA LEU A 141 37.40 -11.74 28.37
C LEU A 141 38.02 -10.60 29.20
N VAL A 142 39.34 -10.39 29.12
CA VAL A 142 40.06 -9.23 29.68
C VAL A 142 39.64 -7.95 28.95
N GLU A 143 39.50 -7.96 27.63
CA GLU A 143 39.00 -6.79 26.90
C GLU A 143 37.56 -6.44 27.32
N LEU A 144 36.71 -7.45 27.53
CA LEU A 144 35.34 -7.25 28.00
C LEU A 144 35.29 -6.74 29.45
N LYS A 145 36.17 -7.28 30.32
CA LYS A 145 36.38 -6.81 31.70
C LYS A 145 36.80 -5.34 31.69
N ASP A 146 37.90 -5.03 31.00
CA ASP A 146 38.44 -3.68 30.87
C ASP A 146 37.38 -2.72 30.34
N ARG A 147 36.65 -3.11 29.29
CA ARG A 147 35.60 -2.29 28.72
C ARG A 147 34.46 -2.03 29.70
N SER A 148 34.07 -3.03 30.49
CA SER A 148 33.03 -2.89 31.52
C SER A 148 33.50 -1.95 32.64
N ILE A 149 34.74 -2.10 33.11
CA ILE A 149 35.37 -1.20 34.09
C ILE A 149 35.45 0.23 33.55
N GLN A 150 35.86 0.42 32.30
CA GLN A 150 35.93 1.75 31.68
C GLN A 150 34.55 2.43 31.59
N TYR A 151 33.50 1.66 31.29
CA TYR A 151 32.13 2.19 31.31
C TYR A 151 31.66 2.49 32.74
N HIS A 152 32.08 1.71 33.74
CA HIS A 152 31.83 2.00 35.15
C HIS A 152 32.49 3.31 35.59
N LEU A 153 33.78 3.48 35.29
CA LEU A 153 34.54 4.71 35.53
C LEU A 153 33.93 5.91 34.79
N ALA A 154 33.50 5.72 33.54
CA ALA A 154 32.80 6.75 32.80
C ALA A 154 31.46 7.13 33.46
N GLY A 155 30.70 6.15 33.97
CA GLY A 155 29.47 6.38 34.73
C GLY A 155 29.71 7.23 35.97
N LEU A 156 30.68 6.87 36.80
CA LEU A 156 31.07 7.63 38.00
C LEU A 156 31.52 9.05 37.67
N ASN A 157 32.33 9.22 36.62
CA ASN A 157 32.73 10.55 36.14
C ASN A 157 31.53 11.40 35.70
N TYR A 158 30.53 10.82 35.01
CA TYR A 158 29.32 11.56 34.64
C TYR A 158 28.42 11.88 35.84
N ILE A 159 28.35 11.00 36.84
CA ILE A 159 27.66 11.30 38.11
C ILE A 159 28.35 12.49 38.80
N LYS A 160 29.68 12.50 38.85
CA LYS A 160 30.48 13.61 39.40
C LYS A 160 30.21 14.93 38.66
N VAL A 161 30.17 14.90 37.33
CA VAL A 161 29.83 16.07 36.49
C VAL A 161 28.36 16.49 36.68
N LEU A 162 27.45 15.55 36.86
CA LEU A 162 26.05 15.84 37.17
C LEU A 162 25.94 16.54 38.52
N MET A 163 26.59 16.05 39.58
CA MET A 163 26.58 16.66 40.92
C MET A 163 27.17 18.07 40.91
N SER A 164 28.28 18.31 40.19
CA SER A 164 28.85 19.66 40.07
C SER A 164 27.91 20.61 39.33
N THR A 165 27.22 20.14 38.28
CA THR A 165 26.23 20.93 37.54
C THR A 165 25.00 21.22 38.39
N LEU A 166 24.53 20.23 39.17
CA LEU A 166 23.39 20.38 40.09
C LEU A 166 23.68 21.40 41.21
N LYS A 167 24.94 21.48 41.67
CA LYS A 167 25.41 22.47 42.67
C LYS A 167 25.27 23.91 42.17
N THR A 168 25.46 24.16 40.87
CA THR A 168 25.52 25.51 40.27
C THR A 168 24.23 25.90 39.52
N ILE A 169 23.08 25.29 39.82
CA ILE A 169 21.83 25.60 39.13
C ILE A 169 21.26 26.94 39.57
N GLU A 170 21.37 27.95 38.70
CA GLU A 170 20.75 29.26 38.90
C GLU A 170 19.85 29.66 37.74
N THR A 171 20.27 29.38 36.51
CA THR A 171 19.61 29.83 35.28
C THR A 171 18.84 28.71 34.58
N PRO A 172 17.87 29.03 33.69
CA PRO A 172 17.20 28.03 32.86
C PRO A 172 18.15 27.25 31.94
N ALA A 173 19.29 27.84 31.55
CA ALA A 173 20.31 27.17 30.75
C ALA A 173 21.02 26.08 31.55
N ASP A 174 21.25 26.30 32.85
CA ASP A 174 21.89 25.32 33.74
C ASP A 174 20.99 24.11 33.95
N ILE A 175 19.67 24.32 34.07
CA ILE A 175 18.69 23.22 34.15
C ILE A 175 18.75 22.39 32.87
N GLU A 176 18.80 23.02 31.70
CA GLU A 176 18.91 22.31 30.42
C GLU A 176 20.23 21.55 30.30
N SER A 177 21.34 22.14 30.76
CA SER A 177 22.64 21.48 30.86
C SER A 177 22.58 20.23 31.74
N ALA A 178 21.97 20.33 32.92
CA ALA A 178 21.78 19.20 33.84
C ALA A 178 20.91 18.09 33.21
N MET A 179 19.86 18.44 32.46
CA MET A 179 19.05 17.46 31.73
C MET A 179 19.86 16.73 30.66
N ILE A 180 20.70 17.44 29.90
CA ILE A 180 21.58 16.86 28.87
C ILE A 180 22.59 15.91 29.51
N ILE A 181 23.23 16.31 30.61
CA ILE A 181 24.19 15.47 31.32
C ILE A 181 23.51 14.22 31.89
N ASN A 182 22.29 14.33 32.42
CA ASN A 182 21.53 13.19 32.90
C ASN A 182 21.15 12.22 31.76
N ASP A 183 20.84 12.73 30.56
CA ASP A 183 20.63 11.91 29.37
C ASP A 183 21.89 11.14 28.96
N GLU A 184 23.04 11.82 28.94
CA GLU A 184 24.34 11.24 28.61
C GLU A 184 24.78 10.19 29.64
N LEU A 185 24.57 10.48 30.93
CA LEU A 185 24.77 9.53 32.02
C LEU A 185 23.89 8.29 31.84
N THR A 186 22.60 8.47 31.55
CA THR A 186 21.67 7.35 31.34
C THR A 186 22.12 6.44 30.19
N GLU A 187 22.62 7.02 29.11
CA GLU A 187 23.13 6.25 27.96
C GLU A 187 24.40 5.46 28.32
N ILE A 188 25.33 6.07 29.06
CA ILE A 188 26.55 5.41 29.53
C ILE A 188 26.23 4.28 30.51
N LEU A 189 25.38 4.53 31.50
CA LEU A 189 24.96 3.51 32.47
C LEU A 189 24.27 2.33 31.79
N HIS A 190 23.46 2.58 30.76
CA HIS A 190 22.80 1.50 30.04
C HIS A 190 23.75 0.65 29.19
N GLU A 191 24.72 1.27 28.51
CA GLU A 191 25.76 0.50 27.81
C GLU A 191 26.68 -0.24 28.78
N ALA A 192 26.98 0.37 29.94
CA ALA A 192 27.71 -0.29 31.03
C ALA A 192 26.98 -1.54 31.51
N GLU A 193 25.69 -1.42 31.83
CA GLU A 193 24.82 -2.55 32.25
C GLU A 193 24.84 -3.68 31.22
N ARG A 194 24.69 -3.35 29.94
CA ARG A 194 24.75 -4.33 28.85
C ARG A 194 26.11 -5.03 28.79
N HIS A 195 27.20 -4.28 28.91
CA HIS A 195 28.55 -4.85 28.92
C HIS A 195 28.78 -5.75 30.13
N PHE A 196 28.33 -5.34 31.32
CA PHE A 196 28.39 -6.16 32.53
C PHE A 196 27.51 -7.41 32.44
N GLN A 197 26.30 -7.33 31.88
CA GLN A 197 25.46 -8.51 31.67
C GLN A 197 26.13 -9.53 30.74
N ILE A 198 26.80 -9.06 29.68
CA ILE A 198 27.58 -9.93 28.79
C ILE A 198 28.81 -10.49 29.53
N PHE A 199 29.47 -9.68 30.37
CA PHE A 199 30.63 -10.08 31.16
C PHE A 199 30.29 -11.16 32.18
N VAL A 200 29.27 -10.94 33.01
CA VAL A 200 28.81 -11.91 34.03
C VAL A 200 28.34 -13.21 33.39
N THR A 201 27.60 -13.15 32.27
CA THR A 201 27.14 -14.36 31.58
C THR A 201 28.28 -15.12 30.90
N LYS A 202 29.23 -14.44 30.25
CA LYS A 202 30.41 -15.08 29.64
C LYS A 202 31.38 -15.68 30.67
N TYR A 203 31.46 -15.09 31.87
CA TYR A 203 32.26 -15.62 32.98
C TYR A 203 31.50 -16.62 33.87
N ASN A 204 30.34 -17.11 33.42
CA ASN A 204 29.51 -18.07 34.16
C ASN A 204 29.27 -17.65 35.62
N TYR A 205 29.03 -16.36 35.85
CA TYR A 205 28.81 -15.82 37.19
C TYR A 205 29.99 -16.07 38.15
N SER A 206 31.23 -16.02 37.66
CA SER A 206 32.43 -16.11 38.50
C SER A 206 32.41 -15.04 39.59
N LYS A 207 33.03 -15.33 40.74
CA LYS A 207 33.13 -14.41 41.89
C LYS A 207 33.58 -13.01 41.46
N GLU A 208 34.69 -12.91 40.74
CA GLU A 208 35.22 -11.62 40.26
C GLU A 208 34.22 -10.87 39.37
N SER A 209 33.52 -11.58 38.46
CA SER A 209 32.56 -10.95 37.56
C SER A 209 31.31 -10.43 38.30
N LEU A 210 30.87 -11.18 39.31
CA LEU A 210 29.78 -10.81 40.20
C LEU A 210 30.17 -9.64 41.11
N GLU A 211 31.36 -9.65 41.72
CA GLU A 211 31.87 -8.56 42.55
C GLU A 211 31.94 -7.25 41.77
N LEU A 212 32.52 -7.27 40.58
CA LEU A 212 32.60 -6.10 39.70
C LEU A 212 31.22 -5.58 39.30
N TYR A 213 30.28 -6.48 39.01
CA TYR A 213 28.93 -6.07 38.67
C TYR A 213 28.15 -5.54 39.88
N VAL A 214 28.34 -6.13 41.06
CA VAL A 214 27.79 -5.64 42.33
C VAL A 214 28.33 -4.24 42.64
N LEU A 215 29.63 -3.99 42.47
CA LEU A 215 30.23 -2.66 42.62
C LEU A 215 29.60 -1.65 41.65
N PHE A 216 29.44 -2.03 40.38
CA PHE A 216 28.76 -1.19 39.40
C PHE A 216 27.30 -0.88 39.79
N LEU A 217 26.54 -1.90 40.18
CA LEU A 217 25.14 -1.75 40.59
C LEU A 217 25.00 -0.86 41.83
N LYS A 218 25.92 -0.99 42.79
CA LYS A 218 25.94 -0.24 44.04
C LYS A 218 26.38 1.22 43.81
N TYR A 219 27.53 1.44 43.17
CA TYR A 219 28.15 2.76 43.10
C TYR A 219 27.69 3.62 41.92
N SER A 220 27.38 3.02 40.77
CA SER A 220 26.95 3.77 39.57
C SER A 220 25.45 3.77 39.33
N MET A 221 24.76 2.66 39.61
CA MET A 221 23.31 2.55 39.35
C MET A 221 22.44 2.80 40.58
N ASN A 222 23.02 2.75 41.79
CA ASN A 222 22.33 2.79 43.08
C ASN A 222 21.14 1.80 43.16
N ARG A 223 21.37 0.56 42.71
CA ARG A 223 20.39 -0.55 42.64
C ARG A 223 20.62 -1.58 43.75
N ASN A 224 20.51 -1.17 45.01
CA ASN A 224 20.64 -2.08 46.15
C ASN A 224 19.69 -3.29 46.05
N ASP A 225 18.52 -3.10 45.40
CA ASP A 225 17.55 -4.17 45.15
C ASP A 225 18.07 -5.32 44.26
N LEU A 226 19.00 -5.03 43.34
CA LEU A 226 19.66 -6.02 42.50
C LEU A 226 20.96 -6.51 43.13
N VAL A 227 21.66 -5.65 43.86
CA VAL A 227 22.87 -5.99 44.60
C VAL A 227 22.60 -7.16 45.55
N ASP A 228 21.53 -7.11 46.34
CA ASP A 228 21.18 -8.20 47.27
C ASP A 228 21.00 -9.55 46.55
N TYR A 229 20.38 -9.54 45.37
CA TYR A 229 20.18 -10.75 44.55
C TYR A 229 21.50 -11.33 44.04
N TYR A 230 22.41 -10.48 43.55
CA TYR A 230 23.71 -10.93 43.04
C TYR A 230 24.71 -11.27 44.15
N ILE A 231 24.60 -10.66 45.33
CA ILE A 231 25.35 -11.07 46.53
C ILE A 231 24.88 -12.46 46.97
N GLN A 232 23.57 -12.73 47.00
CA GLN A 232 23.06 -14.06 47.30
C GLN A 232 23.60 -15.12 46.32
N MET A 233 23.61 -14.82 45.02
CA MET A 233 24.23 -15.70 44.02
C MET A 233 25.74 -15.90 44.25
N LEU A 234 26.45 -14.86 44.71
CA LEU A 234 27.87 -14.94 45.03
C LEU A 234 28.12 -15.84 46.25
N ASP A 235 27.32 -15.69 47.30
CA ASP A 235 27.39 -16.53 48.51
C ASP A 235 27.03 -18.00 48.22
N GLU A 236 26.06 -18.24 47.34
CA GLU A 236 25.70 -19.60 46.88
C GLU A 236 26.86 -20.26 46.10
N ASN A 237 27.57 -19.49 45.26
CA ASN A 237 28.74 -19.98 44.53
C ASN A 237 29.92 -20.31 45.47
N GLU A 238 30.17 -19.52 46.52
CA GLU A 238 31.23 -19.78 47.51
C GLU A 238 30.96 -21.03 48.37
N ASN A 239 29.68 -21.31 48.67
CA ASN A 239 29.28 -22.49 49.45
C ASN A 239 29.34 -23.80 48.63
N CYS A 240 29.29 -23.72 47.30
CA CYS A 240 29.48 -24.87 46.42
C CYS A 240 30.97 -25.27 46.29
N GLU A 241 31.90 -24.32 46.26
CA GLU A 241 33.34 -24.61 46.11
C GLU A 241 34.00 -25.18 47.36
N THR A 242 33.41 -24.97 48.55
CA THR A 242 34.00 -25.37 49.83
C THR A 242 33.62 -26.78 50.30
N ASN A 243 32.62 -27.43 49.67
CA ASN A 243 32.13 -28.76 50.10
C ASN A 243 32.81 -29.97 49.42
N ASP A 244 33.64 -29.79 48.39
CA ASP A 244 34.23 -30.91 47.64
C ASP A 244 35.60 -31.42 48.17
N ASN A 245 36.12 -30.88 49.29
CA ASN A 245 37.46 -31.23 49.81
C ASN A 245 37.50 -31.78 51.25
N LYS A 246 36.45 -32.44 51.73
CA LYS A 246 36.57 -33.25 52.98
C LYS A 246 36.13 -34.69 52.78
N PRO A 247 37.03 -35.68 52.96
CA PRO A 247 36.64 -37.08 52.97
C PRO A 247 35.81 -37.36 54.24
N GLU A 248 34.68 -38.03 54.04
CA GLU A 248 33.80 -38.53 55.09
C GLU A 248 34.57 -39.38 56.10
N ASN A 249 34.53 -38.98 57.38
CA ASN A 249 34.70 -39.93 58.48
C ASN A 249 33.69 -39.65 59.59
N LYS A 250 32.94 -40.71 59.89
CA LYS A 250 31.85 -40.83 60.87
C LYS A 250 32.23 -40.32 62.28
N LYS A 251 31.31 -39.61 62.95
CA LYS A 251 30.57 -40.10 64.15
C LYS A 251 29.64 -39.05 64.77
N LYS A 252 28.48 -39.54 65.21
CA LYS A 252 27.49 -38.88 66.10
C LYS A 252 28.13 -38.37 67.40
N LYS A 253 27.77 -37.16 67.85
CA LYS A 253 27.09 -36.90 69.13
C LYS A 253 26.77 -35.41 69.31
N ASP A 254 25.72 -35.17 70.07
CA ASP A 254 25.26 -33.89 70.61
C ASP A 254 26.39 -32.94 70.99
N GLN A 255 26.23 -31.65 70.70
CA GLN A 255 26.39 -30.57 71.68
C GLN A 255 26.16 -29.18 71.05
N THR A 256 25.19 -28.49 71.65
CA THR A 256 25.23 -27.08 72.08
C THR A 256 25.76 -26.00 71.15
N ASN A 257 24.88 -25.01 70.96
CA ASN A 257 25.18 -23.59 70.84
C ASN A 257 26.55 -23.21 71.41
N GLU A 258 27.43 -22.65 70.58
CA GLU A 258 28.14 -21.40 70.89
C GLU A 258 28.72 -20.76 69.62
N LYS A 259 28.29 -19.51 69.39
CA LYS A 259 29.01 -18.41 68.72
C LYS A 259 29.25 -18.48 67.19
N SER A 260 28.30 -17.88 66.48
CA SER A 260 28.61 -16.77 65.58
C SER A 260 27.72 -15.56 65.88
N ASP A 261 27.82 -15.06 67.12
CA ASP A 261 27.31 -13.73 67.50
C ASP A 261 28.14 -12.64 66.80
N LYS A 262 27.87 -12.41 65.51
CA LYS A 262 28.28 -11.17 64.81
C LYS A 262 27.44 -10.79 63.58
N LEU A 263 26.26 -11.38 63.39
CA LEU A 263 25.34 -11.00 62.31
C LEU A 263 23.86 -10.96 62.71
N SER A 264 23.57 -10.82 64.01
CA SER A 264 22.20 -10.73 64.56
C SER A 264 21.76 -9.29 64.88
N SER A 265 22.21 -8.29 64.11
CA SER A 265 21.72 -6.91 64.19
C SER A 265 20.79 -6.50 63.03
N SER A 266 20.35 -7.40 62.15
CA SER A 266 19.69 -7.00 60.88
C SER A 266 18.17 -6.91 60.88
N MET A 267 17.44 -7.36 61.91
CA MET A 267 15.96 -7.32 61.82
C MET A 267 15.38 -5.89 61.71
N THR A 268 16.11 -4.87 62.17
CA THR A 268 15.75 -3.45 61.96
C THR A 268 16.26 -2.91 60.61
N SER A 269 17.46 -3.29 60.17
CA SER A 269 18.01 -2.83 58.88
C SER A 269 17.29 -3.42 57.66
N ASP A 270 16.85 -4.69 57.74
CA ASP A 270 16.09 -5.35 56.67
C ASP A 270 14.71 -4.69 56.48
N ASN A 271 14.12 -4.21 57.57
CA ASN A 271 12.82 -3.53 57.52
C ASN A 271 12.95 -2.11 56.96
N GLU A 272 14.04 -1.39 57.25
CA GLU A 272 14.36 -0.09 56.66
C GLU A 272 14.68 -0.19 55.16
N ASN A 273 15.51 -1.17 54.75
CA ASN A 273 15.80 -1.43 53.34
C ASN A 273 14.53 -1.79 52.55
N ARG A 274 13.66 -2.63 53.13
CA ARG A 274 12.36 -2.97 52.51
C ARG A 274 11.46 -1.75 52.37
N ARG A 275 11.39 -0.89 53.39
CA ARG A 275 10.62 0.36 53.35
C ARG A 275 11.17 1.32 52.30
N PHE A 276 12.49 1.47 52.21
CA PHE A 276 13.16 2.31 51.23
C PHE A 276 12.91 1.83 49.79
N LYS A 277 12.97 0.52 49.55
CA LYS A 277 12.62 -0.11 48.28
C LYS A 277 11.17 0.17 47.86
N ILE A 278 10.22 0.09 48.79
CA ILE A 278 8.81 0.41 48.53
C ILE A 278 8.64 1.89 48.18
N LEU A 279 9.28 2.80 48.93
CA LEU A 279 9.23 4.25 48.66
C LEU A 279 9.82 4.58 47.28
N ARG A 280 10.95 3.97 46.93
CA ARG A 280 11.58 4.13 45.61
C ARG A 280 10.68 3.66 44.48
N ASN A 281 10.11 2.46 44.59
CA ASN A 281 9.18 1.95 43.58
C ASN A 281 7.93 2.83 43.46
N ASN A 282 7.41 3.35 44.56
CA ASN A 282 6.26 4.27 44.55
C ASN A 282 6.60 5.61 43.89
N ALA A 283 7.78 6.18 44.18
CA ALA A 283 8.26 7.40 43.55
C ALA A 283 8.47 7.19 42.05
N LEU A 284 9.21 6.14 41.66
CA LEU A 284 9.47 5.78 40.27
C LEU A 284 8.17 5.56 39.48
N HIS A 285 7.23 4.80 40.04
CA HIS A 285 5.93 4.58 39.41
C HIS A 285 5.17 5.90 39.20
N ARG A 286 5.16 6.80 40.19
CA ARG A 286 4.54 8.14 40.04
C ARG A 286 5.27 9.00 39.00
N CYS A 287 6.60 8.95 38.94
CA CYS A 287 7.40 9.64 37.93
C CYS A 287 7.06 9.16 36.51
N GLN A 288 6.94 7.84 36.33
CA GLN A 288 6.72 7.21 35.03
C GLN A 288 5.25 7.17 34.59
N GLN A 289 4.29 7.29 35.52
CA GLN A 289 2.85 7.23 35.25
C GLN A 289 2.37 8.17 34.12
N PRO A 290 2.82 9.44 34.01
CA PRO A 290 2.43 10.32 32.91
C PRO A 290 2.86 9.78 31.54
N LEU A 291 4.06 9.18 31.44
CA LEU A 291 4.59 8.60 30.20
C LEU A 291 3.87 7.31 29.82
N TYR A 292 3.57 6.43 30.78
CA TYR A 292 2.76 5.23 30.52
C TYR A 292 1.33 5.60 30.10
N LYS A 293 0.72 6.61 30.75
CA LYS A 293 -0.59 7.13 30.36
C LYS A 293 -0.55 7.70 28.94
N LEU A 294 0.51 8.45 28.58
CA LEU A 294 0.70 8.96 27.23
C LEU A 294 0.87 7.84 26.21
N LEU A 295 1.68 6.82 26.49
CA LEU A 295 1.84 5.65 25.62
C LEU A 295 0.49 4.97 25.35
N LYS A 296 -0.29 4.70 26.42
CA LYS A 296 -1.61 4.07 26.30
C LYS A 296 -2.58 4.92 25.47
N ILE A 297 -2.58 6.23 25.68
CA ILE A 297 -3.40 7.17 24.90
C ILE A 297 -2.98 7.16 23.43
N MET A 298 -1.68 7.20 23.13
CA MET A 298 -1.17 7.16 21.75
C MET A 298 -1.51 5.82 21.06
N GLN A 299 -1.47 4.70 21.78
CA GLN A 299 -1.93 3.40 21.25
C GLN A 299 -3.41 3.46 20.87
N ILE A 300 -4.27 3.97 21.77
CA ILE A 300 -5.71 4.12 21.51
C ILE A 300 -5.96 5.02 20.30
N ILE A 301 -5.26 6.15 20.20
CA ILE A 301 -5.38 7.08 19.06
C ILE A 301 -4.95 6.42 17.75
N THR A 302 -3.86 5.66 17.77
CA THR A 302 -3.35 4.97 16.58
C THR A 302 -4.36 3.91 16.11
N ILE A 303 -4.95 3.16 17.04
CA ILE A 303 -6.01 2.19 16.74
C ILE A 303 -7.24 2.92 16.18
N LEU A 304 -7.66 4.02 16.79
CA LEU A 304 -8.79 4.83 16.32
C LEU A 304 -8.54 5.39 14.91
N ALA A 305 -7.32 5.84 14.62
CA ALA A 305 -6.92 6.32 13.30
C ALA A 305 -7.03 5.21 12.24
N ILE A 306 -6.63 3.97 12.58
CA ILE A 306 -6.80 2.80 11.70
C ILE A 306 -8.29 2.48 11.49
N ILE A 307 -9.13 2.59 12.53
CA ILE A 307 -10.58 2.38 12.39
C ILE A 307 -11.23 3.44 11.48
N ILE A 308 -10.93 4.72 11.70
CA ILE A 308 -11.41 5.83 10.84
C ILE A 308 -11.00 5.57 9.39
N ARG A 309 -9.77 5.10 9.18
CA ARG A 309 -9.26 4.76 7.86
C ARG A 309 -10.03 3.62 7.20
N ILE A 310 -10.31 2.54 7.93
CA ILE A 310 -11.08 1.40 7.42
C ILE A 310 -12.48 1.87 7.02
N ALA A 311 -13.14 2.67 7.86
CA ALA A 311 -14.46 3.24 7.54
C ALA A 311 -14.41 4.13 6.29
N GLY A 312 -13.40 5.01 6.18
CA GLY A 312 -13.17 5.82 4.99
C GLY A 312 -12.93 4.99 3.74
N ASN A 313 -12.19 3.89 3.85
CA ASN A 313 -11.94 2.96 2.74
C ASN A 313 -13.22 2.27 2.26
N VAL A 314 -14.14 1.87 3.16
CA VAL A 314 -15.43 1.29 2.78
C VAL A 314 -16.26 2.27 1.96
N ILE A 315 -16.36 3.53 2.40
CA ILE A 315 -17.07 4.59 1.67
C ILE A 315 -16.42 4.81 0.30
N TYR A 316 -15.09 4.87 0.26
CA TYR A 316 -14.32 5.10 -0.96
C TYR A 316 -14.45 3.94 -1.98
N LEU A 317 -14.48 2.69 -1.52
CA LEU A 317 -14.72 1.53 -2.38
C LEU A 317 -16.16 1.50 -2.91
N SER A 318 -17.14 1.89 -2.09
CA SER A 318 -18.54 2.02 -2.53
C SER A 318 -18.70 3.03 -3.66
N SER A 319 -17.95 4.14 -3.62
CA SER A 319 -17.98 5.11 -4.73
C SER A 319 -17.44 4.56 -6.05
N PHE A 320 -16.43 3.67 -6.07
CA PHE A 320 -16.00 3.01 -7.31
C PHE A 320 -17.09 2.11 -7.89
N SER A 321 -17.82 1.37 -7.05
CA SER A 321 -18.95 0.55 -7.50
C SER A 321 -20.04 1.40 -8.15
N ASN A 322 -20.33 2.57 -7.59
CA ASN A 322 -21.26 3.53 -8.20
C ASN A 322 -20.75 3.99 -9.57
N ILE A 323 -19.48 4.38 -9.69
CA ILE A 323 -18.88 4.79 -10.98
C ILE A 323 -19.05 3.70 -12.03
N VAL A 324 -18.68 2.45 -11.70
CA VAL A 324 -18.82 1.29 -12.61
C VAL A 324 -20.27 1.12 -13.06
N SER A 325 -21.24 1.26 -12.15
CA SER A 325 -22.66 1.16 -12.49
C SER A 325 -23.11 2.23 -13.50
N TYR A 326 -22.61 3.46 -13.41
CA TYR A 326 -22.99 4.53 -14.34
C TYR A 326 -22.27 4.40 -15.69
N ILE A 327 -21.01 3.96 -15.71
CA ILE A 327 -20.28 3.68 -16.96
C ILE A 327 -20.98 2.56 -17.75
N ASN A 328 -21.47 1.52 -17.07
CA ASN A 328 -22.27 0.46 -17.70
C ASN A 328 -23.57 0.96 -18.35
N ILE A 329 -24.15 2.06 -17.86
CA ILE A 329 -25.36 2.63 -18.47
C ILE A 329 -25.02 3.38 -19.76
N TYR A 330 -23.81 3.93 -19.87
CA TYR A 330 -23.39 4.71 -21.03
C TYR A 330 -23.37 3.90 -22.33
N THR A 331 -22.95 2.64 -22.32
CA THR A 331 -22.94 1.79 -23.53
C THR A 331 -24.32 1.68 -24.16
N VAL A 332 -25.35 1.53 -23.31
CA VAL A 332 -26.75 1.50 -23.75
C VAL A 332 -27.22 2.88 -24.19
N ALA A 333 -26.88 3.92 -23.41
CA ALA A 333 -27.22 5.30 -23.74
C ALA A 333 -26.69 5.71 -25.13
N ALA A 334 -25.47 5.28 -25.47
CA ALA A 334 -24.79 5.64 -26.71
C ALA A 334 -25.45 5.11 -27.98
N GLN A 335 -26.19 4.00 -27.91
CA GLN A 335 -26.84 3.40 -29.08
C GLN A 335 -28.14 4.12 -29.50
N SER A 336 -28.74 4.90 -28.60
CA SER A 336 -30.06 5.48 -28.83
C SER A 336 -30.19 6.39 -30.06
N PRO A 337 -29.25 7.32 -30.35
CA PRO A 337 -29.44 8.20 -31.49
C PRO A 337 -29.49 7.45 -32.82
N VAL A 338 -28.73 6.36 -32.92
CA VAL A 338 -28.71 5.48 -34.10
C VAL A 338 -30.01 4.70 -34.21
N ILE A 339 -30.44 4.04 -33.13
CA ILE A 339 -31.68 3.25 -33.08
C ILE A 339 -32.89 4.09 -33.47
N ILE A 340 -33.04 5.28 -32.89
CA ILE A 340 -34.16 6.17 -33.23
C ILE A 340 -34.04 6.67 -34.66
N SER A 341 -32.82 6.85 -35.18
CA SER A 341 -32.64 7.24 -36.57
C SER A 341 -32.97 6.14 -37.56
N HIS A 342 -32.68 4.89 -37.24
CA HIS A 342 -33.16 3.75 -38.01
C HIS A 342 -34.68 3.62 -38.00
N ILE A 343 -35.33 3.85 -36.85
CA ILE A 343 -36.80 3.88 -36.78
C ILE A 343 -37.37 5.00 -37.67
N LYS A 344 -36.84 6.23 -37.58
CA LYS A 344 -37.29 7.36 -38.41
C LYS A 344 -37.21 7.02 -39.90
N TYR A 345 -36.03 6.56 -40.34
CA TYR A 345 -35.76 6.24 -41.73
C TYR A 345 -36.63 5.09 -42.23
N ALA A 346 -36.72 4.00 -41.47
CA ALA A 346 -37.52 2.84 -41.83
C ALA A 346 -39.03 3.16 -41.86
N VAL A 347 -39.54 3.98 -40.92
CA VAL A 347 -40.95 4.44 -40.95
C VAL A 347 -41.23 5.26 -42.20
N ARG A 348 -40.29 6.10 -42.63
CA ARG A 348 -40.45 6.89 -43.86
C ARG A 348 -40.54 6.00 -45.10
N LEU A 349 -39.61 5.07 -45.29
CA LEU A 349 -39.65 4.15 -46.43
C LEU A 349 -40.85 3.19 -46.37
N PHE A 350 -41.17 2.68 -45.18
CA PHE A 350 -42.37 1.89 -44.92
C PHE A 350 -43.65 2.63 -45.37
N SER A 351 -43.74 3.93 -45.08
CA SER A 351 -44.90 4.74 -45.46
C SER A 351 -45.05 4.85 -46.98
N MET A 352 -43.94 4.95 -47.73
CA MET A 352 -43.94 4.98 -49.19
C MET A 352 -44.35 3.62 -49.79
N VAL A 353 -43.78 2.51 -49.29
CA VAL A 353 -44.17 1.15 -49.72
C VAL A 353 -45.69 0.98 -49.59
N THR A 354 -46.22 1.33 -48.42
CA THR A 354 -47.64 1.16 -48.13
C THR A 354 -48.48 2.09 -49.02
N ALA A 355 -48.10 3.36 -49.15
CA ALA A 355 -48.83 4.35 -49.95
C ALA A 355 -48.80 4.05 -51.47
N ALA A 356 -47.77 3.34 -51.94
CA ALA A 356 -47.69 2.80 -53.31
C ALA A 356 -48.62 1.58 -53.54
N GLY A 357 -49.34 1.12 -52.52
CA GLY A 357 -50.24 -0.03 -52.60
C GLY A 357 -49.57 -1.38 -52.38
N ILE A 358 -48.29 -1.41 -52.00
CA ILE A 358 -47.53 -2.64 -51.78
C ILE A 358 -47.73 -3.13 -50.34
N ASP A 359 -47.81 -4.45 -50.15
CA ASP A 359 -47.86 -5.07 -48.83
C ASP A 359 -46.50 -4.91 -48.12
N PRO A 360 -46.44 -4.20 -46.98
CA PRO A 360 -45.16 -3.94 -46.32
C PRO A 360 -44.70 -5.07 -45.38
N THR A 361 -45.51 -6.13 -45.20
CA THR A 361 -45.29 -7.16 -44.17
C THR A 361 -43.91 -7.83 -44.29
N ASP A 362 -43.48 -8.16 -45.50
CA ASP A 362 -42.21 -8.87 -45.76
C ASP A 362 -41.06 -7.93 -46.15
N THR A 363 -41.20 -6.63 -45.87
CA THR A 363 -40.13 -5.66 -46.18
C THR A 363 -39.07 -5.58 -45.09
N VAL A 364 -37.83 -5.29 -45.50
CA VAL A 364 -36.71 -5.06 -44.58
C VAL A 364 -36.99 -3.91 -43.61
N PHE A 365 -37.81 -2.92 -44.00
CA PHE A 365 -38.15 -1.80 -43.13
C PHE A 365 -39.02 -2.22 -41.94
N THR A 366 -39.95 -3.16 -42.14
CA THR A 366 -40.79 -3.70 -41.07
C THR A 366 -39.95 -4.40 -40.00
N SER A 367 -38.98 -5.23 -40.42
CA SER A 367 -38.09 -5.93 -39.49
C SER A 367 -37.14 -4.96 -38.77
N ILE A 368 -36.67 -3.89 -39.43
CA ILE A 368 -35.87 -2.84 -38.81
C ILE A 368 -36.67 -2.10 -37.73
N ILE A 369 -37.93 -1.70 -38.01
CA ILE A 369 -38.78 -1.03 -37.04
C ILE A 369 -39.00 -1.94 -35.83
N ASP A 370 -39.46 -3.18 -36.04
CA ASP A 370 -39.77 -4.09 -34.94
C ASP A 370 -38.55 -4.39 -34.06
N ARG A 371 -37.40 -4.73 -34.68
CA ARG A 371 -36.14 -4.99 -33.95
C ARG A 371 -35.72 -3.81 -33.07
N ASN A 372 -35.75 -2.60 -33.62
CA ASN A 372 -35.33 -1.40 -32.88
C ASN A 372 -36.34 -1.00 -31.78
N LEU A 373 -37.64 -1.21 -32.01
CA LEU A 373 -38.67 -1.01 -30.97
C LEU A 373 -38.50 -2.01 -29.82
N ASN A 374 -38.27 -3.29 -30.14
CA ASN A 374 -37.99 -4.33 -29.14
C ASN A 374 -36.75 -3.96 -28.30
N TYR A 375 -35.68 -3.47 -28.93
CA TYR A 375 -34.51 -2.99 -28.19
C TYR A 375 -34.86 -1.79 -27.29
N LEU A 376 -35.62 -0.80 -27.80
CA LEU A 376 -36.02 0.36 -26.99
C LEU A 376 -36.79 -0.06 -25.74
N GLU A 377 -37.77 -0.95 -25.90
CA GLU A 377 -38.65 -1.43 -24.84
C GLU A 377 -37.91 -2.29 -23.80
N TYR A 378 -37.16 -3.29 -24.25
CA TYR A 378 -36.60 -4.31 -23.36
C TYR A 378 -35.19 -3.99 -22.84
N GLU A 379 -34.37 -3.27 -23.62
CA GLU A 379 -32.98 -2.98 -23.24
C GLU A 379 -32.76 -1.52 -22.84
N TYR A 380 -33.25 -0.57 -23.64
CA TYR A 380 -32.90 0.83 -23.47
C TYR A 380 -33.66 1.51 -22.31
N ILE A 381 -34.99 1.52 -22.39
CA ILE A 381 -35.89 2.21 -21.46
C ILE A 381 -35.66 1.78 -19.99
N PRO A 382 -35.53 0.48 -19.66
CA PRO A 382 -35.31 0.04 -18.28
C PRO A 382 -33.99 0.52 -17.66
N LYS A 383 -32.94 0.68 -18.48
CA LYS A 383 -31.61 1.10 -18.02
C LYS A 383 -31.50 2.62 -17.91
N ILE A 384 -32.06 3.35 -18.87
CA ILE A 384 -31.90 4.80 -18.99
C ILE A 384 -32.73 5.60 -17.99
N TYR A 385 -33.85 5.03 -17.52
CA TYR A 385 -34.75 5.68 -16.54
C TYR A 385 -34.05 6.08 -15.24
N LYS A 386 -32.93 5.43 -14.88
CA LYS A 386 -32.13 5.73 -13.69
C LYS A 386 -31.32 7.03 -13.80
N VAL A 387 -31.11 7.54 -15.02
CA VAL A 387 -30.18 8.65 -15.31
C VAL A 387 -30.93 9.92 -15.71
N HIS A 388 -32.06 9.79 -16.40
CA HIS A 388 -32.81 10.90 -16.97
C HIS A 388 -33.97 11.39 -16.08
N THR A 389 -34.29 12.67 -16.19
CA THR A 389 -35.39 13.29 -15.46
C THR A 389 -36.72 13.10 -16.19
N ILE A 390 -37.81 12.99 -15.43
CA ILE A 390 -39.19 12.97 -15.94
C ILE A 390 -39.73 14.40 -16.11
N GLU A 391 -38.95 15.41 -15.74
CA GLU A 391 -39.34 16.81 -15.91
C GLU A 391 -39.15 17.26 -17.36
N PRO A 392 -40.05 18.11 -17.91
CA PRO A 392 -39.87 18.69 -19.25
C PRO A 392 -38.63 19.57 -19.30
N GLN A 393 -37.79 19.40 -20.31
CA GLN A 393 -36.49 20.08 -20.42
C GLN A 393 -36.47 21.16 -21.52
N GLY A 394 -37.64 21.55 -22.03
CA GLY A 394 -37.73 22.52 -23.13
C GLY A 394 -37.62 21.89 -24.51
N PHE A 395 -37.71 20.55 -24.61
CA PHE A 395 -37.78 19.86 -25.90
C PHE A 395 -39.20 19.86 -26.43
N PHE A 396 -39.39 20.60 -27.52
CA PHE A 396 -40.68 20.70 -28.19
C PHE A 396 -40.79 19.66 -29.29
N THR A 397 -41.73 18.74 -29.13
CA THR A 397 -42.09 17.75 -30.17
C THR A 397 -43.38 18.14 -30.87
N VAL A 398 -43.47 17.85 -32.17
CA VAL A 398 -44.66 18.07 -32.99
C VAL A 398 -45.58 16.87 -32.85
N ASN A 399 -46.86 17.09 -32.56
CA ASN A 399 -47.83 16.05 -32.27
C ASN A 399 -49.09 16.27 -33.12
N PRO A 400 -49.15 15.65 -34.31
CA PRO A 400 -50.32 15.76 -35.18
C PRO A 400 -51.58 15.23 -34.50
N VAL A 401 -52.66 16.04 -34.51
CA VAL A 401 -53.95 15.67 -33.91
C VAL A 401 -54.79 14.88 -34.91
N ASP A 402 -54.80 15.34 -36.15
CA ASP A 402 -55.55 14.76 -37.27
C ASP A 402 -54.79 14.94 -38.60
N THR A 403 -55.28 14.34 -39.68
CA THR A 403 -54.71 14.48 -41.04
C THR A 403 -54.87 15.93 -41.54
N GLY A 404 -53.78 16.69 -41.55
CA GLY A 404 -53.67 17.97 -42.27
C GLY A 404 -54.22 19.25 -41.62
N VAL A 405 -54.74 19.23 -40.37
CA VAL A 405 -55.48 20.42 -39.85
C VAL A 405 -54.82 21.14 -38.66
N ILE A 406 -54.23 20.43 -37.68
CA ILE A 406 -53.61 21.08 -36.49
C ILE A 406 -52.50 20.20 -35.88
N ASP A 407 -51.30 20.75 -35.75
CA ASP A 407 -50.20 20.13 -35.00
C ASP A 407 -50.06 20.75 -33.60
N ARG A 408 -49.98 19.89 -32.57
CA ARG A 408 -49.70 20.34 -31.21
C ARG A 408 -48.21 20.28 -30.94
N VAL A 409 -47.61 21.43 -30.64
CA VAL A 409 -46.24 21.48 -30.15
C VAL A 409 -46.26 21.24 -28.63
N LEU A 410 -45.67 20.14 -28.17
CA LEU A 410 -45.67 19.76 -26.76
C LEU A 410 -44.25 19.75 -26.22
N ASN A 411 -44.04 20.40 -25.07
CA ASN A 411 -42.81 20.25 -24.29
C ASN A 411 -42.85 18.88 -23.59
N MET A 412 -42.13 17.91 -24.14
CA MET A 412 -42.08 16.54 -23.62
C MET A 412 -40.69 16.26 -23.07
N ASN A 413 -40.62 15.50 -21.97
CA ASN A 413 -39.34 15.00 -21.49
C ASN A 413 -38.82 13.86 -22.39
N TYR A 414 -37.54 13.52 -22.21
CA TYR A 414 -36.86 12.45 -22.95
C TYR A 414 -37.64 11.12 -22.93
N PHE A 415 -37.98 10.63 -21.74
CA PHE A 415 -38.65 9.34 -21.55
C PHE A 415 -40.04 9.27 -22.20
N LYS A 416 -40.87 10.30 -22.02
CA LYS A 416 -42.20 10.39 -22.63
C LYS A 416 -42.11 10.42 -24.16
N THR A 417 -41.05 11.02 -24.70
CA THR A 417 -40.80 11.04 -26.14
C THR A 417 -40.45 9.64 -26.64
N LEU A 418 -39.58 8.90 -25.95
CA LEU A 418 -39.24 7.51 -26.28
C LEU A 418 -40.46 6.58 -26.21
N MET A 419 -41.22 6.62 -25.12
CA MET A 419 -42.46 5.85 -24.98
C MET A 419 -43.47 6.18 -26.09
N LYS A 420 -43.47 7.42 -26.59
CA LYS A 420 -44.34 7.84 -27.67
C LYS A 420 -43.84 7.37 -29.03
N ILE A 421 -42.53 7.41 -29.29
CA ILE A 421 -41.90 6.77 -30.46
C ILE A 421 -42.27 5.30 -30.48
N ASP A 422 -42.06 4.60 -29.36
CA ASP A 422 -42.38 3.18 -29.24
C ASP A 422 -43.86 2.89 -29.57
N ARG A 423 -44.77 3.52 -28.82
CA ARG A 423 -46.22 3.35 -29.04
C ARG A 423 -46.64 3.67 -30.49
N LYS A 424 -46.10 4.73 -31.08
CA LYS A 424 -46.46 5.14 -32.46
C LYS A 424 -45.92 4.14 -33.49
N GLY A 425 -44.68 3.66 -33.31
CA GLY A 425 -44.12 2.59 -34.11
C GLY A 425 -44.93 1.29 -34.02
N ARG A 426 -45.35 0.90 -32.81
CA ARG A 426 -46.21 -0.27 -32.60
C ARG A 426 -47.59 -0.12 -33.26
N ILE A 427 -48.17 1.08 -33.26
CA ILE A 427 -49.43 1.35 -33.98
C ILE A 427 -49.25 1.16 -35.49
N ILE A 428 -48.12 1.63 -36.04
CA ILE A 428 -47.79 1.45 -37.47
C ILE A 428 -47.66 -0.05 -37.79
N LEU A 429 -46.89 -0.80 -36.99
CA LEU A 429 -46.75 -2.26 -37.16
C LEU A 429 -48.06 -3.02 -36.92
N GLY A 430 -48.93 -2.55 -36.03
CA GLY A 430 -50.23 -3.18 -35.78
C GLY A 430 -51.21 -3.10 -36.96
N ARG A 431 -50.93 -2.26 -37.96
CA ARG A 431 -51.78 -2.06 -39.15
C ARG A 431 -51.29 -2.79 -40.41
N LEU A 432 -50.20 -3.57 -40.34
CA LEU A 432 -49.61 -4.25 -41.50
C LEU A 432 -50.63 -5.02 -42.37
N ASN A 433 -51.56 -5.71 -41.71
CA ASN A 433 -52.56 -6.55 -42.38
C ASN A 433 -53.77 -5.77 -42.92
N ASN A 434 -53.88 -4.48 -42.61
CA ASN A 434 -55.02 -3.70 -43.07
C ASN A 434 -54.81 -3.25 -44.51
N THR A 435 -55.85 -3.36 -45.34
CA THR A 435 -55.81 -2.86 -46.71
C THR A 435 -56.13 -1.37 -46.81
N ASP A 436 -56.71 -0.77 -45.75
CA ASP A 436 -57.09 0.64 -45.69
C ASP A 436 -55.89 1.60 -45.65
N ILE A 437 -54.72 1.12 -45.24
CA ILE A 437 -53.47 1.90 -45.26
C ILE A 437 -52.78 1.90 -46.63
N ARG A 438 -53.24 1.08 -47.58
CA ARG A 438 -52.59 0.87 -48.89
C ARG A 438 -53.04 1.91 -49.93
N ILE A 439 -53.09 3.17 -49.51
CA ILE A 439 -53.53 4.31 -50.32
C ILE A 439 -52.58 5.50 -50.10
N PRO A 440 -52.43 6.39 -51.09
CA PRO A 440 -51.57 7.58 -51.00
C PRO A 440 -51.79 8.45 -49.75
N ASP A 441 -53.05 8.60 -49.32
CA ASP A 441 -53.42 9.39 -48.12
C ASP A 441 -52.76 8.87 -46.83
N TYR A 442 -52.23 7.63 -46.82
CA TYR A 442 -51.50 7.09 -45.68
C TYR A 442 -50.22 7.88 -45.38
N LEU A 443 -49.61 8.55 -46.36
CA LEU A 443 -48.50 9.45 -46.12
C LEU A 443 -48.90 10.52 -45.10
N GLU A 444 -50.10 11.10 -45.21
CA GLU A 444 -50.60 12.17 -44.32
C GLU A 444 -51.08 11.64 -42.96
N ASN A 445 -50.99 10.33 -42.70
CA ASN A 445 -51.39 9.73 -41.45
C ASN A 445 -50.68 10.38 -40.26
N LYS A 446 -51.43 10.74 -39.22
CA LYS A 446 -50.89 11.42 -38.01
C LYS A 446 -49.73 10.69 -37.34
N ASP A 447 -49.68 9.36 -37.43
CA ASP A 447 -48.62 8.55 -36.84
C ASP A 447 -47.34 8.61 -37.68
N ILE A 448 -47.45 8.66 -39.01
CA ILE A 448 -46.34 8.87 -39.95
C ILE A 448 -45.82 10.32 -39.84
N ARG A 449 -46.73 11.29 -39.89
CA ARG A 449 -46.41 12.72 -39.72
C ARG A 449 -45.66 13.00 -38.41
N TYR A 450 -45.98 12.27 -37.33
CA TYR A 450 -45.24 12.39 -36.07
C TYR A 450 -43.74 12.10 -36.24
N PHE A 451 -43.37 11.04 -36.97
CA PHE A 451 -41.96 10.74 -37.22
C PHE A 451 -41.32 11.76 -38.16
N ILE A 452 -41.98 12.12 -39.26
CA ILE A 452 -41.42 13.04 -40.26
C ILE A 452 -41.20 14.44 -39.67
N GLU A 453 -42.22 15.03 -39.04
CA GLU A 453 -42.12 16.39 -38.49
C GLU A 453 -41.06 16.52 -37.39
N ASN A 454 -40.90 15.50 -36.55
CA ASN A 454 -39.87 15.51 -35.50
C ASN A 454 -38.48 15.12 -36.01
N SER A 455 -38.37 14.55 -37.21
CA SER A 455 -37.09 14.22 -37.85
C SER A 455 -36.33 15.47 -38.28
N LYS A 456 -37.04 16.60 -38.48
CA LYS A 456 -36.51 17.93 -38.84
C LYS A 456 -35.63 18.61 -37.77
N GLY A 457 -35.31 17.90 -36.67
CA GLY A 457 -34.35 18.33 -35.64
C GLY A 457 -34.84 18.24 -34.20
N GLN A 458 -36.15 18.03 -33.99
CA GLN A 458 -36.78 17.97 -32.67
C GLN A 458 -36.30 16.75 -31.89
N PHE A 459 -36.28 15.57 -32.51
CA PHE A 459 -35.67 14.39 -31.90
C PHE A 459 -34.15 14.54 -31.72
N GLY A 460 -33.49 15.29 -32.60
CA GLY A 460 -32.05 15.48 -32.57
C GLY A 460 -31.51 16.16 -31.32
N SER A 461 -32.05 17.34 -31.02
CA SER A 461 -31.71 18.08 -29.80
C SER A 461 -31.89 17.22 -28.55
N LEU A 462 -33.03 16.54 -28.47
CA LEU A 462 -33.40 15.67 -27.37
C LEU A 462 -32.44 14.47 -27.21
N LEU A 463 -31.97 13.87 -28.31
CA LEU A 463 -31.04 12.73 -28.29
C LEU A 463 -29.62 13.14 -27.93
N LEU A 464 -29.11 14.23 -28.51
CA LEU A 464 -27.77 14.73 -28.21
C LEU A 464 -27.66 15.18 -26.76
N ASP A 465 -28.66 15.90 -26.26
CA ASP A 465 -28.70 16.34 -24.87
C ASP A 465 -28.83 15.14 -23.91
N SER A 466 -29.45 14.05 -24.34
CA SER A 466 -29.53 12.84 -23.51
C SER A 466 -28.15 12.19 -23.28
N ILE A 467 -27.31 12.17 -24.31
CA ILE A 467 -25.93 11.68 -24.18
C ILE A 467 -25.14 12.60 -23.25
N ASP A 468 -25.30 13.91 -23.41
CA ASP A 468 -24.62 14.91 -22.56
C ASP A 468 -25.08 14.81 -21.11
N MET A 469 -26.37 14.53 -20.85
CA MET A 469 -26.87 14.27 -19.50
C MET A 469 -26.25 13.02 -18.89
N THR A 470 -26.11 11.94 -19.67
CA THR A 470 -25.46 10.71 -19.21
C THR A 470 -23.99 10.96 -18.86
N TYR A 471 -23.27 11.68 -19.73
CA TYR A 471 -21.90 12.12 -19.47
C TYR A 471 -21.79 12.95 -18.19
N ASN A 472 -22.64 13.97 -18.06
CA ASN A 472 -22.66 14.85 -16.90
C ASN A 472 -22.95 14.08 -15.62
N LYS A 473 -23.81 13.06 -15.65
CA LYS A 473 -24.06 12.19 -14.49
C LYS A 473 -22.83 11.36 -14.13
N ILE A 474 -22.14 10.78 -15.10
CA ILE A 474 -20.88 10.04 -14.87
C ILE A 474 -19.82 10.99 -14.29
N SER A 475 -19.58 12.12 -14.94
CA SER A 475 -18.60 13.12 -14.48
C SER A 475 -18.91 13.65 -13.08
N ASN A 476 -20.19 13.85 -12.75
CA ASN A 476 -20.62 14.24 -11.39
C ASN A 476 -20.34 13.14 -10.36
N VAL A 477 -20.55 11.86 -10.70
CA VAL A 477 -20.26 10.74 -9.78
C VAL A 477 -18.75 10.60 -9.55
N VAL A 478 -17.94 10.77 -10.59
CA VAL A 478 -16.47 10.80 -10.46
C VAL A 478 -16.00 12.02 -9.66
N SER A 479 -16.60 13.19 -9.88
CA SER A 479 -16.32 14.41 -9.10
C SER A 479 -16.67 14.23 -7.61
N ARG A 480 -17.81 13.61 -7.29
CA ARG A 480 -18.18 13.26 -5.91
C ARG A 480 -17.20 12.27 -5.27
N HIS A 481 -16.62 11.37 -6.05
CA HIS A 481 -15.56 10.48 -5.55
C HIS A 481 -14.30 11.28 -5.19
N MET A 482 -13.95 12.30 -5.98
CA MET A 482 -12.88 13.26 -5.63
C MET A 482 -13.24 14.12 -4.41
N ASP A 483 -14.49 14.59 -4.28
CA ASP A 483 -14.95 15.31 -3.09
C ASP A 483 -14.83 14.45 -1.82
N SER A 484 -15.08 13.14 -1.94
CA SER A 484 -14.93 12.18 -0.83
C SER A 484 -13.49 12.15 -0.30
N PHE A 485 -12.49 12.27 -1.18
CA PHE A 485 -11.09 12.43 -0.75
C PHE A 485 -10.90 13.70 0.08
N PHE A 486 -11.40 14.84 -0.36
CA PHE A 486 -11.24 16.11 0.36
C PHE A 486 -11.96 16.10 1.71
N ILE A 487 -13.14 15.49 1.79
CA ILE A 487 -13.88 15.32 3.04
C ILE A 487 -13.07 14.45 4.03
N ILE A 488 -12.55 13.31 3.58
CA ILE A 488 -11.70 12.44 4.40
C ILE A 488 -10.43 13.18 4.84
N ALA A 489 -9.79 13.92 3.94
CA ALA A 489 -8.60 14.72 4.23
C ALA A 489 -8.85 15.78 5.30
N ALA A 490 -9.97 16.51 5.21
CA ALA A 490 -10.36 17.49 6.21
C ALA A 490 -10.60 16.84 7.58
N ILE A 491 -11.31 15.71 7.64
CA ILE A 491 -11.57 14.96 8.89
C ILE A 491 -10.24 14.50 9.53
N VAL A 492 -9.34 13.90 8.74
CA VAL A 492 -8.04 13.42 9.24
C VAL A 492 -7.19 14.60 9.73
N LEU A 493 -7.19 15.72 9.03
CA LEU A 493 -6.41 16.91 9.42
C LEU A 493 -6.93 17.49 10.75
N VAL A 494 -8.25 17.68 10.89
CA VAL A 494 -8.87 18.16 12.13
C VAL A 494 -8.59 17.21 13.29
N PHE A 495 -8.72 15.90 13.07
CA PHE A 495 -8.41 14.87 14.05
C PHE A 495 -6.94 14.93 14.50
N MET A 496 -6.01 15.10 13.56
CA MET A 496 -4.58 15.15 13.86
C MET A 496 -4.17 16.44 14.56
N LEU A 497 -4.75 17.59 14.20
CA LEU A 497 -4.57 18.83 14.93
C LEU A 497 -5.08 18.71 16.37
N TYR A 498 -6.25 18.07 16.57
CA TYR A 498 -6.77 17.79 17.91
C TYR A 498 -5.78 16.95 18.74
N VAL A 499 -5.26 15.85 18.17
CA VAL A 499 -4.26 15.01 18.84
C VAL A 499 -3.00 15.80 19.21
N ILE A 500 -2.49 16.63 18.29
CA ILE A 500 -1.28 17.44 18.53
C ILE A 500 -1.54 18.44 19.68
N PHE A 501 -2.57 19.27 19.57
CA PHE A 501 -2.79 20.38 20.50
C PHE A 501 -3.36 19.96 21.85
N ARG A 502 -4.26 18.97 21.89
CA ARG A 502 -4.94 18.56 23.13
C ARG A 502 -4.27 17.41 23.85
N ILE A 503 -3.47 16.60 23.14
CA ILE A 503 -2.89 15.38 23.73
C ILE A 503 -1.37 15.47 23.77
N ILE A 504 -0.70 15.60 22.63
CA ILE A 504 0.76 15.54 22.58
C ILE A 504 1.40 16.71 23.34
N ILE A 505 1.00 17.95 23.05
CA ILE A 505 1.62 19.13 23.66
C ILE A 505 1.42 19.16 25.19
N PRO A 506 0.21 18.98 25.76
CA PRO A 506 0.02 19.06 27.21
C PRO A 506 0.76 17.95 27.96
N TYR A 507 0.75 16.71 27.45
CA TYR A 507 1.42 15.60 28.12
C TYR A 507 2.95 15.69 28.04
N THR A 508 3.50 16.11 26.89
CA THR A 508 4.95 16.32 26.76
C THR A 508 5.43 17.49 27.62
N ASN A 509 4.67 18.59 27.68
CA ASN A 509 4.97 19.70 28.58
C ASN A 509 4.88 19.28 30.06
N LYS A 510 3.88 18.47 30.44
CA LYS A 510 3.77 17.94 31.82
C LYS A 510 4.96 17.07 32.19
N SER A 511 5.41 16.21 31.28
CA SER A 511 6.62 15.38 31.47
C SER A 511 7.88 16.25 31.61
N TYR A 512 8.05 17.25 30.73
CA TYR A 512 9.17 18.19 30.79
C TYR A 512 9.19 18.98 32.10
N ASN A 513 8.05 19.55 32.50
CA ASN A 513 7.92 20.29 33.75
C ASN A 513 8.21 19.40 34.96
N PHE A 514 7.79 18.13 34.91
CA PHE A 514 8.09 17.17 35.97
C PHE A 514 9.60 16.94 36.14
N VAL A 515 10.32 16.62 35.05
CA VAL A 515 11.79 16.45 35.09
C VAL A 515 12.48 17.73 35.55
N LYS A 516 12.01 18.89 35.08
CA LYS A 516 12.49 20.20 35.52
C LYS A 516 12.31 20.39 37.03
N SER A 517 11.15 20.07 37.60
CA SER A 517 10.90 20.19 39.04
C SER A 517 11.78 19.25 39.86
N VAL A 518 12.04 18.03 39.37
CA VAL A 518 12.98 17.09 40.02
C VAL A 518 14.38 17.69 40.07
N ILE A 519 14.88 18.26 38.97
CA ILE A 519 16.22 18.87 38.93
C ILE A 519 16.29 20.11 39.85
N LEU A 520 15.25 20.95 39.86
CA LEU A 520 15.18 22.12 40.74
C LEU A 520 15.19 21.77 42.23
N MET A 521 14.77 20.56 42.59
CA MET A 521 14.80 20.09 43.98
C MET A 521 16.23 20.02 44.55
N TYR A 522 17.23 19.71 43.72
CA TYR A 522 18.63 19.65 44.15
C TYR A 522 19.17 21.01 44.61
N ARG A 523 18.57 22.12 44.16
CA ARG A 523 18.90 23.47 44.66
C ARG A 523 18.62 23.64 46.16
N THR A 524 17.74 22.81 46.74
CA THR A 524 17.40 22.88 48.16
C THR A 524 18.37 22.12 49.08
N LEU A 525 19.36 21.44 48.50
CA LEU A 525 20.35 20.67 49.25
C LEU A 525 21.54 21.55 49.69
N PRO A 526 22.16 21.28 50.85
CA PRO A 526 23.34 22.02 51.31
C PRO A 526 24.51 21.88 50.34
N SER A 527 25.29 22.94 50.12
CA SER A 527 26.48 22.89 49.25
C SER A 527 27.50 21.84 49.71
N ASN A 528 27.66 21.68 51.03
CA ASN A 528 28.60 20.73 51.63
C ASN A 528 28.29 19.28 51.24
N TYR A 529 27.01 18.95 51.03
CA TYR A 529 26.61 17.61 50.57
C TYR A 529 27.22 17.28 49.20
N PHE A 530 27.20 18.25 48.26
CA PHE A 530 27.79 18.04 46.93
C PHE A 530 29.30 17.87 46.98
N ASP A 531 29.99 18.56 47.90
CA ASP A 531 31.43 18.45 48.09
C ASP A 531 31.82 17.10 48.70
N GLU A 532 31.06 16.62 49.68
CA GLU A 532 31.20 15.28 50.26
C GLU A 532 31.00 14.19 49.19
N GLN A 533 29.91 14.26 48.42
CA GLN A 533 29.64 13.30 47.34
C GLN A 533 30.71 13.34 46.25
N PHE A 534 31.19 14.53 45.88
CA PHE A 534 32.27 14.65 44.90
C PHE A 534 33.55 13.98 45.38
N SER A 535 33.88 14.10 46.68
CA SER A 535 35.02 13.41 47.29
C SER A 535 34.81 11.89 47.29
N GLU A 536 33.60 11.43 47.63
CA GLU A 536 33.25 10.00 47.70
C GLU A 536 33.38 9.33 46.33
N TYR A 537 32.82 9.94 45.27
CA TYR A 537 32.97 9.41 43.91
C TYR A 537 34.41 9.47 43.39
N SER A 538 35.21 10.45 43.82
CA SER A 538 36.64 10.52 43.46
C SER A 538 37.42 9.37 44.11
N ASN A 539 37.15 9.12 45.40
CA ASN A 539 37.74 8.00 46.13
C ASN A 539 37.33 6.65 45.52
N GLN A 540 36.05 6.49 45.13
CA GLN A 540 35.57 5.27 44.45
C GLN A 540 36.25 5.07 43.09
N ILE A 541 36.46 6.14 42.30
CA ILE A 541 37.21 6.07 41.04
C ILE A 541 38.66 5.63 41.31
N GLU A 542 39.34 6.22 42.29
CA GLU A 542 40.71 5.86 42.66
C GLU A 542 40.80 4.42 43.16
N GLU A 543 39.84 3.98 43.98
CA GLU A 543 39.73 2.60 44.48
C GLU A 543 39.57 1.59 43.34
N ILE A 544 38.69 1.86 42.36
CA ILE A 544 38.50 0.96 41.21
C ILE A 544 39.74 0.95 40.32
N CYS A 545 40.36 2.10 40.05
CA CYS A 545 41.59 2.17 39.27
C CYS A 545 42.74 1.41 39.96
N TYR A 546 42.87 1.53 41.29
CA TYR A 546 43.89 0.86 42.08
C TYR A 546 43.66 -0.66 42.22
N ASN A 547 42.44 -1.08 42.56
CA ASN A 547 42.11 -2.49 42.80
C ASN A 547 42.15 -3.34 41.54
N TYR A 548 41.93 -2.75 40.35
CA TYR A 548 41.87 -3.47 39.09
C TYR A 548 43.00 -3.12 38.10
N ASP A 549 43.94 -2.24 38.47
CA ASP A 549 45.07 -1.79 37.64
C ASP A 549 44.63 -1.24 36.26
N VAL A 550 43.62 -0.36 36.28
CA VAL A 550 43.02 0.21 35.05
C VAL A 550 43.12 1.74 35.07
N GLU A 551 43.75 2.33 34.05
CA GLU A 551 43.74 3.79 33.84
C GLU A 551 42.43 4.27 33.21
N ASP A 552 41.83 5.37 33.70
CA ASP A 552 40.64 5.99 33.08
C ASP A 552 40.96 6.55 31.68
N LYS A 553 40.52 5.86 30.63
CA LYS A 553 40.75 6.24 29.22
C LYS A 553 39.86 7.40 28.77
N GLY A 554 38.99 7.91 29.64
CA GLY A 554 38.11 9.04 29.35
C GLY A 554 37.10 8.74 28.25
N LEU A 555 36.56 7.51 28.19
CA LEU A 555 35.59 7.04 27.20
C LEU A 555 34.36 7.97 27.06
N GLY A 556 34.07 8.74 28.12
CA GLY A 556 33.05 9.78 28.18
C GLY A 556 33.35 11.10 27.46
N LYS A 557 34.62 11.46 27.22
CA LYS A 557 35.04 12.76 26.69
C LYS A 557 34.93 12.87 25.15
N LYS A 558 34.83 11.73 24.44
CA LYS A 558 34.88 11.67 22.96
C LYS A 558 33.51 11.71 22.25
N LYS A 559 32.37 11.56 22.94
CA LYS A 559 31.05 11.66 22.29
C LYS A 559 30.70 13.13 22.00
N LYS A 560 30.26 13.42 20.77
CA LYS A 560 29.69 14.74 20.41
C LYS A 560 28.52 15.03 21.36
N LYS A 561 28.68 16.00 22.25
CA LYS A 561 27.63 16.44 23.18
C LYS A 561 26.35 16.71 22.40
N THR A 562 25.25 16.10 22.84
CA THR A 562 23.95 16.36 22.23
C THR A 562 23.54 17.79 22.55
N LYS A 563 23.18 18.59 21.54
CA LYS A 563 22.87 20.02 21.75
C LYS A 563 21.54 20.28 22.45
N LYS A 564 20.71 19.26 22.66
CA LYS A 564 19.34 19.38 23.19
C LYS A 564 18.99 18.20 24.08
N ALA A 565 18.37 18.47 25.22
CA ALA A 565 17.82 17.45 26.11
C ALA A 565 16.79 16.58 25.37
N SER A 566 16.86 15.27 25.60
CA SER A 566 15.99 14.25 25.02
C SER A 566 14.51 14.54 25.29
N THR A 567 14.21 15.11 26.46
CA THR A 567 12.85 15.49 26.89
C THR A 567 12.21 16.56 26.00
N LYS A 568 13.00 17.49 25.44
CA LYS A 568 12.51 18.46 24.43
C LYS A 568 12.35 17.81 23.05
N GLY A 569 13.19 16.81 22.73
CA GLY A 569 13.16 16.08 21.47
C GLY A 569 11.88 15.27 21.23
N ILE A 570 11.30 14.70 22.29
CA ILE A 570 10.06 13.87 22.21
C ILE A 570 8.92 14.61 21.55
N LYS A 571 8.68 15.87 21.96
CA LYS A 571 7.58 16.68 21.44
C LYS A 571 7.67 16.79 19.93
N THR A 572 8.87 17.10 19.42
CA THR A 572 9.14 17.20 17.99
C THR A 572 8.96 15.85 17.30
N SER A 573 9.47 14.77 17.89
CA SER A 573 9.32 13.42 17.33
C SER A 573 7.85 12.96 17.24
N PHE A 574 7.02 13.33 18.21
CA PHE A 574 5.61 12.94 18.25
C PHE A 574 4.78 13.76 17.27
N ILE A 575 5.08 15.06 17.13
CA ILE A 575 4.48 15.90 16.10
C ILE A 575 4.85 15.37 14.70
N LEU A 576 6.12 15.02 14.49
CA LEU A 576 6.59 14.43 13.24
C LEU A 576 5.89 13.09 12.95
N TYR A 577 5.69 12.25 13.97
CA TYR A 577 4.90 11.02 13.86
C TYR A 577 3.46 11.31 13.39
N CYS A 578 2.77 12.30 13.96
CA CYS A 578 1.43 12.68 13.50
C CYS A 578 1.41 13.11 12.03
N PHE A 579 2.44 13.85 11.58
CA PHE A 579 2.56 14.21 10.16
C PHE A 579 2.72 12.96 9.27
N PHE A 580 3.60 12.03 9.65
CA PHE A 580 3.77 10.76 8.93
C PHE A 580 2.49 9.93 8.90
N VAL A 581 1.77 9.81 10.03
CA VAL A 581 0.50 9.08 10.07
C VAL A 581 -0.54 9.78 9.18
N THR A 582 -0.61 11.11 9.19
CA THR A 582 -1.52 11.87 8.30
C THR A 582 -1.25 11.53 6.84
N LEU A 583 0.01 11.60 6.42
CA LEU A 583 0.41 11.25 5.05
C LEU A 583 0.04 9.79 4.70
N LEU A 584 0.37 8.85 5.59
CA LEU A 584 0.08 7.43 5.40
C LEU A 584 -1.42 7.12 5.38
N LEU A 585 -2.25 7.87 6.12
CA LEU A 585 -3.70 7.74 6.10
C LEU A 585 -4.29 8.21 4.77
N LEU A 586 -3.78 9.31 4.21
CA LEU A 586 -4.31 9.91 2.98
C LEU A 586 -3.80 9.26 1.69
N PHE A 587 -2.61 8.67 1.70
CA PHE A 587 -1.95 8.14 0.52
C PHE A 587 -2.79 7.16 -0.33
N PRO A 588 -3.53 6.17 0.20
CA PRO A 588 -4.33 5.27 -0.64
C PRO A 588 -5.43 5.97 -1.42
N PHE A 589 -5.95 7.08 -0.88
CA PHE A 589 -7.06 7.82 -1.46
C PHE A 589 -6.61 8.76 -2.59
N THR A 590 -5.31 8.87 -2.88
CA THR A 590 -4.82 9.72 -3.99
C THR A 590 -5.02 9.06 -5.37
N THR A 591 -5.42 7.79 -5.42
CA THR A 591 -5.71 7.07 -6.66
C THR A 591 -6.84 7.70 -7.47
N VAL A 592 -7.76 8.41 -6.81
CA VAL A 592 -8.87 9.12 -7.47
C VAL A 592 -8.39 10.14 -8.50
N PHE A 593 -7.26 10.81 -8.27
CA PHE A 593 -6.78 11.85 -9.18
C PHE A 593 -6.33 11.27 -10.52
N LEU A 594 -5.70 10.10 -10.49
CA LEU A 594 -5.27 9.38 -11.70
C LEU A 594 -6.49 8.89 -12.47
N TYR A 595 -7.43 8.26 -11.77
CA TYR A 595 -8.65 7.73 -12.39
C TYR A 595 -9.56 8.83 -12.94
N ASN A 596 -9.75 9.94 -12.21
CA ASN A 596 -10.63 11.04 -12.61
C ASN A 596 -10.21 11.68 -13.93
N SER A 597 -8.90 11.89 -14.13
CA SER A 597 -8.41 12.45 -15.40
C SER A 597 -8.67 11.49 -16.56
N GLU A 598 -8.33 10.21 -16.39
CA GLU A 598 -8.48 9.21 -17.46
C GLU A 598 -9.96 8.98 -17.80
N CYS A 599 -10.81 8.84 -16.79
CA CYS A 599 -12.25 8.62 -16.97
C CYS A 599 -12.93 9.79 -17.67
N ASN A 600 -12.69 11.03 -17.27
CA ASN A 600 -13.33 12.18 -17.90
C ASN A 600 -12.84 12.39 -19.34
N ASN A 601 -11.53 12.20 -19.59
CA ASN A 601 -10.96 12.37 -20.93
C ASN A 601 -11.52 11.34 -21.91
N LEU A 602 -11.45 10.05 -21.56
CA LEU A 602 -11.94 9.00 -22.44
C LEU A 602 -13.46 9.06 -22.60
N MET A 603 -14.22 9.31 -21.53
CA MET A 603 -15.68 9.41 -21.65
C MET A 603 -16.10 10.60 -22.53
N ASN A 604 -15.40 11.74 -22.45
CA ASN A 604 -15.66 12.89 -23.31
C ASN A 604 -15.41 12.54 -24.79
N LEU A 605 -14.31 11.82 -25.07
CA LEU A 605 -14.04 11.29 -26.42
C LEU A 605 -15.16 10.36 -26.91
N LEU A 606 -15.59 9.40 -26.09
CA LEU A 606 -16.65 8.45 -26.44
C LEU A 606 -17.98 9.16 -26.74
N VAL A 607 -18.35 10.14 -25.91
CA VAL A 607 -19.57 10.94 -26.07
C VAL A 607 -19.57 11.66 -27.41
N HIS A 608 -18.48 12.35 -27.73
CA HIS A 608 -18.36 13.07 -28.98
C HIS A 608 -18.23 12.15 -30.19
N SER A 609 -17.59 10.98 -30.03
CA SER A 609 -17.58 9.92 -31.05
C SER A 609 -18.99 9.46 -31.38
N THR A 610 -19.83 9.25 -30.36
CA THR A 610 -21.23 8.81 -30.50
C THR A 610 -22.10 9.82 -31.24
N LYS A 611 -21.86 11.13 -31.02
CA LYS A 611 -22.58 12.19 -31.73
C LYS A 611 -22.38 12.14 -33.26
N ARG A 612 -21.27 11.57 -33.76
CA ARG A 612 -21.06 11.35 -35.21
C ARG A 612 -22.15 10.46 -35.79
N GLY A 613 -22.50 9.37 -35.12
CA GLY A 613 -23.55 8.45 -35.56
C GLY A 613 -24.89 9.16 -35.77
N TYR A 614 -25.28 10.05 -34.85
CA TYR A 614 -26.50 10.86 -35.01
C TYR A 614 -26.46 11.76 -36.25
N TYR A 615 -25.36 12.50 -36.46
CA TYR A 615 -25.27 13.44 -37.58
C TYR A 615 -25.26 12.71 -38.92
N ILE A 616 -24.51 11.62 -39.02
CA ILE A 616 -24.48 10.74 -40.19
C ILE A 616 -25.88 10.22 -40.51
N SER A 617 -26.60 9.66 -39.53
CA SER A 617 -27.97 9.19 -39.77
C SER A 617 -28.93 10.31 -40.17
N SER A 618 -28.71 11.53 -39.67
CA SER A 618 -29.52 12.69 -40.06
C SER A 618 -29.22 13.12 -41.51
N ILE A 619 -27.94 13.13 -41.91
CA ILE A 619 -27.53 13.39 -43.29
C ILE A 619 -28.16 12.36 -44.23
N ASN A 620 -28.12 11.08 -43.89
CA ASN A 620 -28.73 10.02 -44.70
C ASN A 620 -30.24 10.23 -44.91
N ILE A 621 -30.98 10.64 -43.87
CA ILE A 621 -32.40 10.96 -44.02
C ILE A 621 -32.58 12.14 -44.97
N TYR A 622 -31.81 13.23 -44.79
CA TYR A 622 -31.97 14.43 -45.60
C TYR A 622 -31.45 14.28 -47.03
N SER A 623 -30.47 13.41 -47.30
CA SER A 623 -30.04 13.10 -48.67
C SER A 623 -31.16 12.44 -49.45
N THR A 624 -31.86 11.48 -48.83
CA THR A 624 -33.05 10.85 -49.42
C THR A 624 -34.14 11.89 -49.67
N GLU A 625 -34.49 12.71 -48.67
CA GLU A 625 -35.53 13.74 -48.86
C GLU A 625 -35.15 14.82 -49.88
N THR A 626 -33.86 15.09 -50.07
CA THR A 626 -33.39 16.04 -51.09
C THR A 626 -33.55 15.49 -52.50
N ILE A 627 -33.26 14.20 -52.72
CA ILE A 627 -33.49 13.55 -54.02
C ILE A 627 -35.00 13.45 -54.31
N LEU A 628 -35.78 13.09 -53.30
CA LEU A 628 -37.23 12.95 -53.44
C LEU A 628 -37.95 14.28 -53.65
N ASN A 629 -37.40 15.38 -53.14
CA ASN A 629 -37.99 16.72 -53.22
C ASN A 629 -39.48 16.74 -52.82
N ASP A 630 -39.83 16.07 -51.72
CA ASP A 630 -41.21 15.97 -51.23
C ASP A 630 -41.68 17.28 -50.60
N GLU A 631 -42.36 18.11 -51.41
CA GLU A 631 -42.88 19.42 -51.01
C GLU A 631 -44.00 19.36 -49.96
N THR A 632 -44.56 18.16 -49.70
CA THR A 632 -45.59 17.94 -48.67
C THR A 632 -45.01 18.13 -47.28
N TYR A 633 -43.77 17.68 -47.08
CA TYR A 633 -43.11 17.69 -45.78
C TYR A 633 -42.01 18.72 -45.68
N TYR A 634 -41.25 18.94 -46.75
CA TYR A 634 -40.13 19.86 -46.76
C TYR A 634 -40.42 20.99 -47.72
N LYS A 635 -40.19 22.24 -47.30
CA LYS A 635 -40.21 23.34 -48.28
C LYS A 635 -39.10 23.11 -49.30
N SER A 636 -39.30 23.61 -50.52
CA SER A 636 -38.27 23.52 -51.57
C SER A 636 -36.90 24.00 -51.04
N GLY A 637 -35.89 23.13 -51.11
CA GLY A 637 -34.53 23.37 -50.60
C GLY A 637 -34.33 23.24 -49.08
N GLU A 638 -35.39 22.98 -48.29
CA GLU A 638 -35.29 22.86 -46.84
C GLU A 638 -34.48 21.63 -46.40
N ALA A 639 -34.72 20.47 -47.03
CA ALA A 639 -33.98 19.23 -46.75
C ALA A 639 -32.48 19.41 -47.03
N LEU A 640 -32.12 19.98 -48.18
CA LEU A 640 -30.73 20.28 -48.54
C LEU A 640 -30.07 21.21 -47.52
N ARG A 641 -30.75 22.29 -47.12
CA ARG A 641 -30.24 23.21 -46.09
C ARG A 641 -29.99 22.49 -44.77
N MET A 642 -30.95 21.67 -44.30
CA MET A 642 -30.78 20.89 -43.08
C MET A 642 -29.63 19.89 -43.19
N MET A 643 -29.45 19.26 -44.35
CA MET A 643 -28.35 18.35 -44.63
C MET A 643 -27.00 19.07 -44.54
N ILE A 644 -26.88 20.26 -45.15
CA ILE A 644 -25.68 21.11 -45.09
C ILE A 644 -25.35 21.49 -43.65
N ASP A 645 -26.34 21.98 -42.90
CA ASP A 645 -26.16 22.35 -41.49
C ASP A 645 -25.61 21.18 -40.65
N ARG A 646 -26.05 19.94 -40.92
CA ARG A 646 -25.54 18.74 -40.23
C ARG A 646 -24.17 18.29 -40.72
N GLY A 647 -23.88 18.43 -42.01
CA GLY A 647 -22.57 18.18 -42.58
C GLY A 647 -21.48 19.07 -41.97
N GLU A 648 -21.76 20.37 -41.83
CA GLU A 648 -20.83 21.32 -41.19
C GLU A 648 -20.57 20.96 -39.72
N GLN A 649 -21.62 20.56 -38.99
CA GLN A 649 -21.51 20.11 -37.61
C GLN A 649 -20.69 18.82 -37.50
N LEU A 650 -20.89 17.86 -38.40
CA LEU A 650 -20.13 16.61 -38.46
C LEU A 650 -18.65 16.86 -38.77
N GLN A 651 -18.35 17.71 -39.76
CA GLN A 651 -16.98 18.05 -40.13
C GLN A 651 -16.25 18.77 -38.99
N THR A 652 -16.93 19.72 -38.33
CA THR A 652 -16.39 20.39 -37.14
C THR A 652 -16.13 19.41 -36.00
N LEU A 653 -17.07 18.49 -35.76
CA LEU A 653 -16.92 17.45 -34.75
C LEU A 653 -15.73 16.53 -35.03
N GLU A 654 -15.59 16.06 -36.27
CA GLU A 654 -14.52 15.17 -36.71
C GLU A 654 -13.14 15.84 -36.59
N ASN A 655 -13.02 17.11 -37.01
CA ASN A 655 -11.78 17.87 -36.85
C ASN A 655 -11.38 18.02 -35.37
N ASN A 656 -12.35 18.28 -34.50
CA ASN A 656 -12.11 18.39 -33.05
C ASN A 656 -11.73 17.04 -32.40
N ILE A 657 -12.29 15.92 -32.87
CA ILE A 657 -11.91 14.57 -32.42
C ILE A 657 -10.47 14.26 -32.84
N LYS A 658 -10.13 14.52 -34.12
CA LYS A 658 -8.79 14.32 -34.66
C LYS A 658 -7.73 15.18 -33.97
N SER A 659 -8.09 16.41 -33.60
CA SER A 659 -7.18 17.32 -32.89
C SER A 659 -7.02 17.02 -31.40
N GLY A 660 -7.69 15.98 -30.86
CA GLY A 660 -7.65 15.64 -29.44
C GLY A 660 -8.36 16.65 -28.51
N LYS A 661 -9.26 17.49 -29.03
CA LYS A 661 -9.93 18.54 -28.23
C LYS A 661 -10.72 17.99 -27.02
N TYR A 662 -11.26 16.78 -27.16
CA TYR A 662 -12.16 16.16 -26.18
C TYR A 662 -11.43 15.23 -25.19
N GLY A 663 -10.31 15.68 -24.62
CA GLY A 663 -9.55 14.89 -23.62
C GLY A 663 -8.03 14.90 -23.80
N GLY A 664 -7.51 15.67 -24.75
CA GLY A 664 -6.07 15.85 -25.00
C GLY A 664 -5.43 14.76 -25.84
N LYS A 665 -6.09 13.58 -25.97
CA LYS A 665 -5.62 12.44 -26.77
C LYS A 665 -6.57 12.18 -27.94
N SER A 666 -6.02 11.95 -29.13
CA SER A 666 -6.80 11.46 -30.28
C SER A 666 -7.14 9.96 -30.13
N PRO A 667 -8.12 9.41 -30.87
CA PRO A 667 -8.40 7.95 -30.86
C PRO A 667 -7.18 7.08 -31.21
N LEU A 668 -6.22 7.61 -31.98
CA LEU A 668 -4.99 6.92 -32.36
C LEU A 668 -3.97 6.81 -31.22
N GLU A 669 -4.07 7.66 -30.19
CA GLU A 669 -3.17 7.65 -29.04
C GLU A 669 -3.65 6.70 -27.93
N TYR A 670 -4.88 6.20 -28.03
CA TYR A 670 -5.44 5.22 -27.12
C TYR A 670 -5.10 3.82 -27.61
N SER A 671 -4.12 3.18 -26.99
CA SER A 671 -3.69 1.81 -27.34
C SER A 671 -4.82 0.77 -27.24
N ILE A 672 -5.88 1.07 -26.49
CA ILE A 672 -7.07 0.20 -26.42
C ILE A 672 -7.82 0.12 -27.75
N PHE A 673 -7.61 1.07 -28.66
CA PHE A 673 -8.27 1.14 -29.97
C PHE A 673 -7.38 0.68 -31.13
N ASP A 674 -6.17 0.16 -30.86
CA ASP A 674 -5.26 -0.31 -31.91
C ASP A 674 -5.93 -1.33 -32.85
N SER A 675 -6.76 -2.23 -32.30
CA SER A 675 -7.54 -3.20 -33.09
C SER A 675 -8.58 -2.58 -34.01
N LEU A 676 -8.96 -1.32 -33.81
CA LEU A 676 -9.88 -0.57 -34.68
C LEU A 676 -9.14 0.34 -35.68
N ASN A 677 -7.87 0.63 -35.39
CA ASN A 677 -7.04 1.54 -36.16
C ASN A 677 -6.20 0.79 -37.23
N ASP A 678 -5.85 -0.47 -36.99
CA ASP A 678 -4.96 -1.26 -37.85
C ASP A 678 -5.72 -2.29 -38.71
N ASN A 679 -6.32 -1.84 -39.83
CA ASN A 679 -7.06 -2.67 -40.82
C ASN A 679 -8.06 -3.65 -40.17
N PRO A 680 -9.14 -3.12 -39.60
CA PRO A 680 -9.97 -3.88 -38.66
C PRO A 680 -10.94 -4.88 -39.30
N GLY A 681 -11.06 -4.90 -40.64
CA GLY A 681 -12.03 -5.75 -41.31
C GLY A 681 -13.47 -5.27 -41.09
N CYS A 682 -14.43 -6.18 -40.96
CA CYS A 682 -15.80 -5.81 -40.61
C CYS A 682 -15.97 -5.66 -39.09
N ILE A 683 -16.27 -4.45 -38.64
CA ILE A 683 -16.51 -4.15 -37.22
C ILE A 683 -18.01 -4.06 -36.94
N ARG A 684 -18.52 -5.00 -36.14
CA ARG A 684 -19.89 -5.02 -35.61
C ARG A 684 -19.90 -5.59 -34.20
N ILE A 685 -20.88 -5.16 -33.39
CA ILE A 685 -21.23 -5.86 -32.14
C ILE A 685 -21.60 -7.31 -32.45
N GLU A 686 -21.39 -8.22 -31.50
CA GLU A 686 -21.57 -9.67 -31.70
C GLU A 686 -22.91 -10.02 -32.34
N GLN A 687 -23.97 -9.35 -31.88
CA GLN A 687 -25.35 -9.56 -32.34
C GLN A 687 -25.59 -9.15 -33.79
N LEU A 688 -24.74 -8.29 -34.36
CA LEU A 688 -24.86 -7.73 -35.71
C LEU A 688 -23.76 -8.22 -36.66
N LYS A 689 -22.94 -9.20 -36.26
CA LYS A 689 -21.87 -9.74 -37.11
C LYS A 689 -22.38 -10.33 -38.43
N PHE A 690 -23.59 -10.88 -38.46
CA PHE A 690 -24.18 -11.42 -39.69
C PHE A 690 -24.33 -10.35 -40.79
N GLN A 691 -24.46 -9.08 -40.42
CA GLN A 691 -24.54 -7.96 -41.39
C GLN A 691 -23.24 -7.79 -42.19
N CYS A 692 -22.11 -8.30 -41.69
CA CYS A 692 -20.86 -8.30 -42.43
C CYS A 692 -20.93 -9.14 -43.70
N ASP A 693 -21.66 -10.25 -43.65
CA ASP A 693 -21.81 -11.18 -44.78
C ASP A 693 -22.88 -10.69 -45.78
N GLU A 694 -23.77 -9.80 -45.32
CA GLU A 694 -24.84 -9.18 -46.12
C GLU A 694 -24.38 -7.92 -46.87
N ARG A 695 -23.11 -7.53 -46.76
CA ARG A 695 -22.59 -6.33 -47.44
C ARG A 695 -22.62 -6.50 -48.96
N GLU A 696 -23.25 -5.53 -49.63
CA GLU A 696 -23.22 -5.40 -51.09
C GLU A 696 -22.21 -4.32 -51.50
N PHE A 697 -21.22 -4.70 -52.30
CA PHE A 697 -20.15 -3.78 -52.75
C PHE A 697 -20.49 -3.17 -54.10
N THR A 698 -20.20 -1.88 -54.24
CA THR A 698 -20.41 -1.09 -55.47
C THR A 698 -19.10 -0.44 -55.92
N GLU A 699 -19.13 0.29 -57.03
CA GLU A 699 -17.98 1.09 -57.49
C GLU A 699 -17.60 2.18 -56.46
N TYR A 700 -18.59 2.76 -55.77
CA TYR A 700 -18.40 3.82 -54.77
C TYR A 700 -18.17 3.28 -53.35
N TYR A 701 -18.60 2.05 -53.07
CA TYR A 701 -18.43 1.39 -51.77
C TYR A 701 -17.74 0.04 -51.97
N THR A 702 -16.41 0.05 -51.93
CA THR A 702 -15.58 -1.14 -52.15
C THR A 702 -15.32 -1.88 -50.84
N LYS A 703 -14.97 -3.17 -50.95
CA LYS A 703 -14.56 -3.98 -49.79
C LYS A 703 -13.37 -3.36 -49.03
N GLN A 704 -12.38 -2.83 -49.76
CA GLN A 704 -11.23 -2.17 -49.16
C GLN A 704 -11.65 -0.95 -48.33
N LEU A 705 -12.58 -0.15 -48.83
CA LEU A 705 -13.13 0.99 -48.10
C LEU A 705 -13.91 0.51 -46.86
N ALA A 706 -14.79 -0.48 -47.00
CA ALA A 706 -15.60 -1.04 -45.91
C ALA A 706 -14.81 -1.70 -44.76
N GLU A 707 -13.57 -2.08 -45.03
CA GLU A 707 -12.64 -2.69 -44.07
C GLU A 707 -11.58 -1.70 -43.55
N SER A 708 -11.72 -0.42 -43.89
CA SER A 708 -10.78 0.63 -43.51
C SER A 708 -11.02 1.17 -42.08
N PRO A 709 -10.01 1.80 -41.46
CA PRO A 709 -10.17 2.44 -40.16
C PRO A 709 -11.21 3.57 -40.18
N ILE A 710 -11.84 3.84 -39.03
CA ILE A 710 -12.91 4.85 -38.90
C ILE A 710 -12.49 6.23 -39.42
N ASN A 711 -11.24 6.64 -39.23
CA ASN A 711 -10.76 7.94 -39.69
C ASN A 711 -10.81 8.07 -41.21
N TYR A 712 -10.56 6.98 -41.94
CA TYR A 712 -10.64 6.94 -43.39
C TYR A 712 -12.09 6.89 -43.87
N LEU A 713 -12.92 6.03 -43.25
CA LEU A 713 -14.36 5.98 -43.50
C LEU A 713 -15.02 7.36 -43.32
N MET A 714 -14.68 8.09 -42.26
CA MET A 714 -15.18 9.44 -41.99
C MET A 714 -14.75 10.46 -43.06
N ILE A 715 -13.50 10.39 -43.52
CA ILE A 715 -13.00 11.27 -44.59
C ILE A 715 -13.78 11.00 -45.88
N GLU A 716 -13.93 9.72 -46.24
CA GLU A 716 -14.64 9.34 -47.46
C GLU A 716 -16.12 9.73 -47.39
N TYR A 717 -16.78 9.51 -46.25
CA TYR A 717 -18.16 9.95 -46.04
C TYR A 717 -18.31 11.47 -46.22
N ILE A 718 -17.41 12.27 -45.63
CA ILE A 718 -17.43 13.74 -45.76
C ILE A 718 -17.14 14.17 -47.21
N ASN A 719 -16.23 13.49 -47.91
CA ASN A 719 -15.94 13.77 -49.33
C ASN A 719 -17.17 13.51 -50.20
N LYS A 720 -17.83 12.35 -50.01
CA LYS A 720 -19.06 12.00 -50.73
C LYS A 720 -20.21 12.94 -50.40
N PHE A 721 -20.31 13.39 -49.16
CA PHE A 721 -21.24 14.44 -48.74
C PHE A 721 -21.00 15.74 -49.51
N ASN A 722 -19.75 16.21 -49.58
CA ASN A 722 -19.40 17.43 -50.31
C ASN A 722 -19.63 17.29 -51.82
N GLU A 723 -19.33 16.12 -52.40
CA GLU A 723 -19.63 15.80 -53.80
C GLU A 723 -21.15 15.93 -54.05
N PHE A 724 -21.95 15.25 -53.23
CA PHE A 724 -23.41 15.27 -53.31
C PHE A 724 -24.01 16.67 -53.18
N VAL A 725 -23.52 17.50 -52.25
CA VAL A 725 -23.99 18.90 -52.08
C VAL A 725 -23.70 19.76 -53.32
N ASN A 726 -22.63 19.46 -54.05
CA ASN A 726 -22.23 20.22 -55.24
C ASN A 726 -22.83 19.69 -56.55
N LEU A 727 -23.55 18.57 -56.51
CA LEU A 727 -24.23 18.03 -57.69
C LEU A 727 -25.49 18.84 -57.99
N ASP A 728 -25.64 19.25 -59.25
CA ASP A 728 -26.91 19.75 -59.77
C ASP A 728 -27.89 18.57 -59.87
N MET A 729 -28.64 18.32 -58.80
CA MET A 729 -29.58 17.21 -58.75
C MET A 729 -30.77 17.46 -59.67
N GLU A 730 -31.16 16.42 -60.40
CA GLU A 730 -32.39 16.44 -61.19
C GLU A 730 -33.58 16.67 -60.26
N LYS A 731 -34.31 17.76 -60.52
CA LYS A 731 -35.52 18.08 -59.76
C LYS A 731 -36.65 17.21 -60.28
N HIS A 732 -36.94 16.13 -59.56
CA HIS A 732 -38.13 15.35 -59.80
C HIS A 732 -39.35 16.04 -59.16
N SER A 733 -40.47 16.10 -59.88
CA SER A 733 -41.76 16.53 -59.35
C SER A 733 -42.70 15.33 -59.33
N PHE A 734 -42.87 14.72 -58.16
CA PHE A 734 -43.74 13.55 -57.99
C PHE A 734 -45.14 14.00 -57.56
N ASN A 735 -46.18 13.39 -58.12
CA ASN A 735 -47.53 13.52 -57.62
C ASN A 735 -47.75 12.53 -56.47
N ILE A 736 -47.66 13.00 -55.22
CA ILE A 736 -47.87 12.18 -54.02
C ILE A 736 -49.27 11.57 -53.88
N LYS A 737 -50.20 11.86 -54.79
CA LYS A 737 -51.52 11.21 -54.86
C LYS A 737 -51.57 10.05 -55.86
N ASP A 738 -50.53 9.87 -56.68
CA ASP A 738 -50.42 8.76 -57.62
C ASP A 738 -49.54 7.64 -57.00
N PRO A 739 -50.08 6.44 -56.75
CA PRO A 739 -49.31 5.30 -56.26
C PRO A 739 -48.09 4.96 -57.12
N ASN A 740 -48.13 5.19 -58.44
CA ASN A 740 -47.00 4.90 -59.33
C ASN A 740 -45.85 5.88 -59.12
N ASP A 741 -46.15 7.16 -58.94
CA ASP A 741 -45.13 8.18 -58.62
C ASP A 741 -44.50 7.89 -57.26
N ILE A 742 -45.29 7.45 -56.27
CA ILE A 742 -44.77 7.03 -54.96
C ILE A 742 -43.87 5.78 -55.09
N LEU A 743 -44.25 4.82 -55.95
CA LEU A 743 -43.41 3.66 -56.23
C LEU A 743 -42.09 4.06 -56.90
N GLN A 744 -42.13 5.04 -57.82
CA GLN A 744 -40.93 5.60 -58.44
C GLN A 744 -40.06 6.31 -57.40
N MET A 745 -40.65 7.10 -56.50
CA MET A 745 -39.95 7.72 -55.36
C MET A 745 -39.25 6.65 -54.51
N LEU A 746 -39.96 5.60 -54.12
CA LEU A 746 -39.39 4.49 -53.35
C LEU A 746 -38.23 3.83 -54.10
N THR A 747 -38.39 3.58 -55.40
CA THR A 747 -37.36 2.96 -56.23
C THR A 747 -36.12 3.83 -56.30
N ILE A 748 -36.27 5.14 -56.46
CA ILE A 748 -35.14 6.08 -56.46
C ILE A 748 -34.48 6.10 -55.07
N ALA A 749 -35.27 6.18 -54.00
CA ALA A 749 -34.75 6.20 -52.64
C ALA A 749 -33.94 4.95 -52.26
N THR A 750 -34.22 3.79 -52.87
CA THR A 750 -33.54 2.53 -52.57
C THR A 750 -32.49 2.12 -53.61
N THR A 751 -32.51 2.69 -54.82
CA THR A 751 -31.56 2.34 -55.88
C THR A 751 -30.54 3.43 -56.19
N ASP A 752 -30.73 4.66 -55.69
CA ASP A 752 -29.79 5.76 -55.90
C ASP A 752 -28.39 5.41 -55.37
N PRO A 753 -27.33 5.50 -56.22
CA PRO A 753 -25.98 5.14 -55.82
C PRO A 753 -25.41 5.97 -54.67
N TYR A 754 -25.76 7.25 -54.54
CA TYR A 754 -25.29 8.11 -53.46
C TYR A 754 -25.97 7.76 -52.14
N ILE A 755 -27.29 7.57 -52.15
CA ILE A 755 -28.03 7.14 -50.96
C ILE A 755 -27.47 5.80 -50.46
N ASN A 756 -27.32 4.82 -51.36
CA ASN A 756 -26.78 3.51 -51.00
C ASN A 756 -25.35 3.61 -50.46
N THR A 757 -24.50 4.45 -51.05
CA THR A 757 -23.14 4.69 -50.55
C THR A 757 -23.15 5.31 -49.15
N PHE A 758 -24.02 6.31 -48.89
CA PHE A 758 -24.16 6.91 -47.56
C PHE A 758 -24.69 5.94 -46.51
N LEU A 759 -25.64 5.09 -46.85
CA LEU A 759 -26.16 4.06 -45.96
C LEU A 759 -25.08 3.04 -45.61
N SER A 760 -24.39 2.48 -46.60
CA SER A 760 -23.33 1.48 -46.36
C SER A 760 -22.16 2.03 -45.54
N LEU A 761 -21.68 3.25 -45.86
CA LEU A 761 -20.64 3.90 -45.05
C LEU A 761 -21.12 4.23 -43.64
N SER A 762 -22.36 4.68 -43.49
CA SER A 762 -22.95 4.98 -42.19
C SER A 762 -22.99 3.75 -41.29
N GLU A 763 -23.42 2.61 -41.81
CA GLU A 763 -23.48 1.36 -41.04
C GLU A 763 -22.10 0.94 -40.55
N ASP A 764 -21.06 1.10 -41.38
CA ASP A 764 -19.69 0.82 -40.96
C ASP A 764 -19.17 1.79 -39.91
N ILE A 765 -19.36 3.09 -40.12
CA ILE A 765 -18.94 4.10 -39.14
C ILE A 765 -19.65 3.87 -37.79
N GLN A 766 -20.94 3.56 -37.81
CA GLN A 766 -21.70 3.24 -36.59
C GLN A 766 -21.18 1.97 -35.92
N GLY A 767 -20.89 0.91 -36.68
CA GLY A 767 -20.30 -0.31 -36.15
C GLY A 767 -18.97 -0.07 -35.43
N HIS A 768 -18.11 0.80 -36.00
CA HIS A 768 -16.89 1.25 -35.33
C HIS A 768 -17.18 2.04 -34.04
N ILE A 769 -18.14 2.96 -34.06
CA ILE A 769 -18.51 3.77 -32.89
C ILE A 769 -19.04 2.89 -31.76
N ASP A 770 -19.87 1.89 -32.07
CA ASP A 770 -20.43 0.97 -31.07
C ASP A 770 -19.34 0.13 -30.41
N ILE A 771 -18.45 -0.47 -31.21
CA ILE A 771 -17.31 -1.22 -30.68
C ILE A 771 -16.33 -0.33 -29.93
N MET A 772 -16.09 0.91 -30.38
CA MET A 772 -15.28 1.89 -29.67
C MET A 772 -15.88 2.23 -28.29
N ASN A 773 -17.20 2.40 -28.21
CA ASN A 773 -17.91 2.61 -26.95
C ASN A 773 -17.83 1.39 -26.03
N GLU A 774 -17.96 0.18 -26.56
CA GLU A 774 -17.82 -1.07 -25.80
C GLU A 774 -16.40 -1.24 -25.24
N ILE A 775 -15.37 -1.12 -26.09
CA ILE A 775 -13.96 -1.25 -25.68
C ILE A 775 -13.60 -0.15 -24.67
N GLY A 776 -13.97 1.10 -24.94
CA GLY A 776 -13.66 2.24 -24.08
C GLY A 776 -14.31 2.14 -22.69
N THR A 777 -15.59 1.77 -22.61
CA THR A 777 -16.26 1.57 -21.32
C THR A 777 -15.72 0.36 -20.56
N ASN A 778 -15.46 -0.76 -21.24
CA ASN A 778 -14.84 -1.93 -20.63
C ASN A 778 -13.45 -1.60 -20.06
N TYR A 779 -12.67 -0.79 -20.77
CA TYR A 779 -11.40 -0.27 -20.26
C TYR A 779 -11.59 0.55 -18.99
N LEU A 780 -12.50 1.53 -18.97
CA LEU A 780 -12.74 2.37 -17.79
C LEU A 780 -13.24 1.57 -16.58
N ILE A 781 -14.01 0.51 -16.80
CA ILE A 781 -14.44 -0.41 -15.73
C ILE A 781 -13.26 -1.22 -15.20
N LYS A 782 -12.39 -1.73 -16.08
CA LYS A 782 -11.16 -2.42 -15.69
C LYS A 782 -10.24 -1.50 -14.89
N GLU A 783 -10.05 -0.25 -15.33
CA GLU A 783 -9.28 0.76 -14.61
C GLU A 783 -9.89 1.09 -13.24
N ALA A 784 -11.22 1.27 -13.16
CA ALA A 784 -11.90 1.51 -11.88
C ALA A 784 -11.64 0.38 -10.88
N ASN A 785 -11.75 -0.88 -11.34
CA ASN A 785 -11.46 -2.06 -10.51
C ASN A 785 -9.97 -2.14 -10.14
N PHE A 786 -9.08 -1.81 -11.06
CA PHE A 786 -7.63 -1.79 -10.83
C PHE A 786 -7.23 -0.75 -9.77
N TYR A 787 -7.70 0.51 -9.88
CA TYR A 787 -7.43 1.54 -8.89
C TYR A 787 -8.09 1.26 -7.54
N SER A 788 -9.27 0.65 -7.54
CA SER A 788 -9.92 0.13 -6.33
C SER A 788 -9.04 -0.90 -5.62
N TYR A 789 -8.49 -1.85 -6.38
CA TYR A 789 -7.56 -2.88 -5.85
C TYR A 789 -6.24 -2.28 -5.36
N ILE A 790 -5.62 -1.34 -6.11
CA ILE A 790 -4.43 -0.62 -5.68
C ILE A 790 -4.69 0.13 -4.37
N SER A 791 -5.83 0.81 -4.25
CA SER A 791 -6.21 1.51 -3.02
C SER A 791 -6.26 0.56 -1.83
N LEU A 792 -6.80 -0.64 -2.01
CA LEU A 792 -6.87 -1.67 -0.95
C LEU A 792 -5.50 -2.23 -0.56
N ILE A 793 -4.62 -2.49 -1.52
CA ILE A 793 -3.23 -2.91 -1.24
C ILE A 793 -2.49 -1.79 -0.51
N SER A 794 -2.57 -0.57 -1.04
CA SER A 794 -1.93 0.62 -0.46
C SER A 794 -2.40 0.85 0.99
N HIS A 795 -3.70 0.65 1.25
CA HIS A 795 -4.28 0.70 2.59
C HIS A 795 -3.62 -0.31 3.55
N SER A 796 -3.42 -1.55 3.10
CA SER A 796 -2.79 -2.61 3.90
C SER A 796 -1.32 -2.28 4.21
N ILE A 797 -0.55 -1.90 3.20
CA ILE A 797 0.87 -1.53 3.35
C ILE A 797 1.04 -0.33 4.27
N CYS A 798 0.27 0.74 4.05
CA CYS A 798 0.37 1.93 4.86
C CYS A 798 -0.07 1.68 6.32
N SER A 799 -1.01 0.76 6.56
CA SER A 799 -1.42 0.42 7.93
C SER A 799 -0.31 -0.30 8.68
N LEU A 800 0.41 -1.20 8.02
CA LEU A 800 1.62 -1.82 8.56
C LEU A 800 2.70 -0.76 8.85
N LEU A 801 2.91 0.20 7.94
CA LEU A 801 3.86 1.31 8.14
C LEU A 801 3.49 2.21 9.32
N ILE A 802 2.20 2.46 9.58
CA ILE A 802 1.75 3.20 10.76
C ILE A 802 2.17 2.48 12.06
N VAL A 803 2.05 1.14 12.09
CA VAL A 803 2.48 0.33 13.24
C VAL A 803 4.00 0.38 13.41
N ILE A 804 4.77 0.23 12.33
CA ILE A 804 6.24 0.30 12.37
C ILE A 804 6.70 1.69 12.85
N THR A 805 6.15 2.75 12.29
CA THR A 805 6.48 4.13 12.68
C THR A 805 6.08 4.43 14.12
N PHE A 806 4.98 3.84 14.62
CA PHE A 806 4.62 3.93 16.04
C PHE A 806 5.73 3.36 16.95
N PHE A 807 6.28 2.19 16.61
CA PHE A 807 7.38 1.60 17.38
C PHE A 807 8.63 2.48 17.37
N ILE A 808 8.99 3.04 16.21
CA ILE A 808 10.19 3.85 16.02
C ILE A 808 10.06 5.21 16.72
N PHE A 809 8.98 5.96 16.47
CA PHE A 809 8.85 7.34 16.93
C PHE A 809 8.24 7.48 18.32
N ILE A 810 7.36 6.57 18.73
CA ILE A 810 6.68 6.63 20.03
C ILE A 810 7.34 5.70 21.03
N SER A 811 7.28 4.38 20.78
CA SER A 811 7.68 3.36 21.77
C SER A 811 9.15 3.50 22.17
N ARG A 812 10.07 3.63 21.21
CA ARG A 812 11.50 3.80 21.48
C ARG A 812 11.80 5.06 22.29
N ASN A 813 11.18 6.18 21.96
CA ASN A 813 11.40 7.46 22.65
C ASN A 813 10.83 7.46 24.07
N ILE A 814 9.66 6.85 24.28
CA ILE A 814 9.09 6.68 25.63
C ILE A 814 9.98 5.76 26.47
N LYS A 815 10.44 4.63 25.92
CA LYS A 815 11.36 3.72 26.61
C LYS A 815 12.66 4.43 27.00
N LYS A 816 13.21 5.29 26.14
CA LYS A 816 14.38 6.11 26.47
C LYS A 816 14.08 7.04 27.66
N GLN A 817 12.95 7.73 27.66
CA GLN A 817 12.59 8.61 28.78
C GLN A 817 12.34 7.89 30.10
N LEU A 818 11.70 6.72 30.05
CA LEU A 818 11.45 5.94 31.26
C LEU A 818 12.76 5.58 31.97
N ARG A 819 13.83 5.31 31.20
CA ARG A 819 15.19 5.09 31.73
C ARG A 819 15.83 6.35 32.29
N VAL A 820 15.68 7.49 31.60
CA VAL A 820 16.17 8.79 32.08
C VAL A 820 15.52 9.14 33.42
N MET A 821 14.23 8.85 33.59
CA MET A 821 13.51 9.01 34.85
C MET A 821 13.95 8.00 35.92
N ASP A 822 14.27 6.77 35.55
CA ASP A 822 14.79 5.76 36.48
C ASP A 822 16.16 6.17 37.05
N VAL A 823 17.11 6.54 36.18
CA VAL A 823 18.44 7.03 36.60
C VAL A 823 18.31 8.27 37.49
N LEU A 824 17.47 9.24 37.11
CA LEU A 824 17.24 10.44 37.90
C LEU A 824 16.62 10.10 39.27
N THR A 825 15.68 9.15 39.32
CA THR A 825 15.10 8.68 40.58
C THR A 825 16.14 7.97 41.43
N ASN A 826 17.00 7.14 40.84
CA ASN A 826 18.05 6.42 41.56
C ASN A 826 19.08 7.39 42.18
N ASN A 827 19.40 8.48 41.49
CA ASN A 827 20.25 9.55 42.02
C ASN A 827 19.58 10.37 43.15
N ILE A 828 18.25 10.37 43.26
CA ILE A 828 17.55 11.01 44.41
C ILE A 828 17.57 10.07 45.60
N PHE A 829 17.40 8.77 45.36
CA PHE A 829 17.45 7.75 46.40
C PHE A 829 18.89 7.39 46.81
N SER A 830 19.93 8.05 46.28
CA SER A 830 21.29 8.01 46.85
C SER A 830 21.49 9.06 47.94
N LEU A 831 20.56 10.00 48.11
CA LEU A 831 20.62 11.00 49.16
C LEU A 831 20.52 10.32 50.55
N PRO A 832 21.50 10.52 51.46
CA PRO A 832 21.42 10.01 52.81
C PRO A 832 20.19 10.54 53.57
N SER A 833 19.66 9.74 54.50
CA SER A 833 18.50 10.12 55.31
C SER A 833 18.73 11.36 56.16
N SER A 834 19.95 11.59 56.61
CA SER A 834 20.35 12.83 57.29
C SER A 834 20.16 14.06 56.41
N VAL A 835 20.44 13.95 55.10
CA VAL A 835 20.44 15.06 54.15
C VAL A 835 19.02 15.35 53.65
N TYR A 836 18.27 14.33 53.21
CA TYR A 836 16.93 14.61 52.70
C TYR A 836 15.93 15.00 53.80
N ASN A 837 16.18 14.65 55.07
CA ASN A 837 15.35 15.12 56.19
C ASN A 837 15.50 16.64 56.46
N LEU A 838 16.58 17.26 55.99
CA LEU A 838 16.81 18.72 56.10
C LEU A 838 16.04 19.52 55.04
N SER A 839 15.65 18.89 53.93
CA SER A 839 14.83 19.52 52.88
C SER A 839 13.39 18.99 52.91
N PRO A 840 12.41 19.77 53.37
CA PRO A 840 11.01 19.36 53.38
C PRO A 840 10.51 18.99 51.98
N THR A 841 11.01 19.68 50.95
CA THR A 841 10.67 19.45 49.55
C THR A 841 11.12 18.07 49.08
N VAL A 842 12.39 17.71 49.33
CA VAL A 842 12.96 16.40 48.98
C VAL A 842 12.27 15.29 49.76
N LYS A 843 12.08 15.49 51.07
CA LYS A 843 11.36 14.55 51.92
C LYS A 843 9.95 14.30 51.39
N ASN A 844 9.20 15.36 51.08
CA ASN A 844 7.84 15.21 50.55
C ASN A 844 7.82 14.49 49.19
N PHE A 845 8.81 14.72 48.33
CA PHE A 845 8.90 13.99 47.06
C PHE A 845 9.26 12.50 47.25
N ILE A 846 10.16 12.16 48.16
CA ILE A 846 10.51 10.75 48.46
C ILE A 846 9.30 10.01 49.07
N PHE A 847 8.59 10.63 50.01
CA PHE A 847 7.45 9.99 50.69
C PHE A 847 6.17 9.99 49.83
N ASN A 848 5.91 11.08 49.13
CA ASN A 848 4.63 11.32 48.46
C ASN A 848 4.74 11.49 46.94
N GLY A 849 5.92 11.49 46.32
CA GLY A 849 6.09 11.67 44.87
C GLY A 849 5.42 12.94 44.31
N LYS A 850 5.25 13.96 45.16
CA LYS A 850 4.59 15.24 44.84
C LYS A 850 5.52 16.39 45.20
N PHE A 851 5.52 17.41 44.37
CA PHE A 851 6.06 18.71 44.72
C PHE A 851 4.99 19.43 45.55
N VAL A 852 5.38 20.11 46.64
CA VAL A 852 4.50 21.09 47.29
C VAL A 852 4.50 22.29 46.34
N ASP A 853 3.33 22.63 45.80
CA ASP A 853 3.15 23.83 44.97
C ASP A 853 3.43 25.11 45.78
#